data_AF-A0A9P6IET6-F1
#
_entry.id   AF-A0A9P6IET6-F1
#
_cell.length_a   1.000
_cell.length_b   1.000
_cell.length_c   1.000
_cell.angle_alpha   90.00
_cell.angle_beta   90.00
_cell.angle_gamma   90.00
#
_symmetry.space_group_name_H-M   'P 1'
#
loop_
_entity.id
_entity.type
_entity.pdbx_description
1 polymer ?
#
loop_
_entity_poly.entity_id
_entity_poly.type
_entity_poly.pdbx_seq_one_letter_code
_entity_poly.pdbx_strand_id
1 'polypeptide(L)'
;MSPPPTNTANYAANDLSNAALGGSIALKDGIFVDGYGRTLSLHGLNISGASKLPTRPNGLSHLTEGFYEHRTVTFVGRPFPLEDAPLHFRRLQAWGLPLIRLLVTWESIGHAGPDPRTDLDLEYIEYLRKLVEMMPSYGIKCFICAHQDVWSRFSGGSGAPGWTFEVAGLDVEAFTDTGAAYVHGQDELRRASAPVNEKEPSGPFVWPSGYQKLAASTLATLFWAGDALAPKLRCSRSSKNGKEETVSVQELLQDALIEAFGRLADEVAGLEACIGFEPMNEPHRGLINLHGFDGWNYDTDLHIGYFPSLTQALALASGYAQEVDYYVKSWPFPTRISHRTVVDPKGRSAWLPSKVKNKGLGECVWRAHGAWDWDSTTKAPKVLSKNYFEVDHRPGREGTPIEWYRDFYAPFLKRFSDRVSRKTPRHFCFVEPIPNEFMPPWIDNDSKEVSQARRQKYATKTVIETKRPDNLVFGPHFYDLNVLFSKHHSFMSVNVQGLSRGMFILKALYFGARALRKNYRLQLGNIIKYGKASLGEHVPALIGEVGIPYDINGRKAYATGDYDDQRELMHALISAMEDNMVGFTLWNYNPDNRVEYGDGWNQEDFSVINGDKEEKPGVIMQDYANQPHANDELYRGGRVLDVIIRPYAVKIAGRPLRSDWDPRTLKYEFEWTSQDRVGEKQSDKLRTTEVFIPKYHYEGGIKVKVSDGDWSYDADLQTLYVRHKAEVYRHRLVVEVPNVGRRLLERLERRRLVRPSKFPLNLLSPSTELALQELDSGLLFIMLLLPAIALALAVFAQRLR
;
A
#
# COMPACT_ATOMS: atom_id res chain seq x y z
N MET A 1 -48.65 -24.93 -2.88
CA MET A 1 -48.27 -23.50 -2.74
C MET A 1 -48.36 -23.17 -1.26
N SER A 2 -47.22 -23.17 -0.57
CA SER A 2 -47.11 -22.60 0.76
C SER A 2 -46.75 -21.12 0.60
N PRO A 3 -47.23 -20.22 1.48
CA PRO A 3 -46.85 -18.82 1.39
C PRO A 3 -45.33 -18.68 1.54
N PRO A 4 -44.68 -17.74 0.84
CA PRO A 4 -43.26 -17.48 1.06
C PRO A 4 -43.07 -17.09 2.53
N PRO A 5 -42.04 -17.60 3.23
CA PRO A 5 -41.75 -17.14 4.57
C PRO A 5 -41.51 -15.63 4.53
N THR A 6 -42.22 -14.95 5.41
CA THR A 6 -42.16 -13.51 5.68
C THR A 6 -40.73 -13.02 5.83
N ASN A 7 -40.29 -12.21 4.86
CA ASN A 7 -39.35 -11.09 4.96
C ASN A 7 -38.27 -11.18 6.07
N THR A 8 -37.38 -12.18 6.00
CA THR A 8 -36.01 -11.94 6.48
C THR A 8 -35.35 -11.05 5.45
N ALA A 9 -34.98 -9.81 5.81
CA ALA A 9 -34.29 -8.91 4.89
C ALA A 9 -33.10 -9.66 4.26
N ASN A 10 -33.12 -9.86 2.94
CA ASN A 10 -31.99 -10.43 2.23
C ASN A 10 -30.94 -9.32 2.08
N TYR A 11 -29.76 -9.54 2.64
CA TYR A 11 -28.61 -8.63 2.51
C TYR A 11 -27.80 -9.01 1.27
N ALA A 12 -27.10 -8.04 0.68
CA ALA A 12 -26.18 -8.34 -0.42
C ALA A 12 -25.01 -9.23 0.02
N ALA A 13 -24.41 -9.98 -0.90
CA ALA A 13 -23.25 -10.84 -0.65
C ALA A 13 -22.09 -10.06 -0.03
N ASN A 14 -21.84 -8.86 -0.55
CA ASN A 14 -20.81 -7.94 -0.10
C ASN A 14 -21.24 -7.04 1.07
N ASP A 15 -22.44 -7.21 1.62
CA ASP A 15 -22.82 -6.56 2.88
C ASP A 15 -22.10 -7.23 4.05
N LEU A 16 -21.16 -6.49 4.66
CA LEU A 16 -20.39 -6.93 5.81
C LEU A 16 -20.97 -6.44 7.14
N SER A 17 -22.13 -5.77 7.18
CA SER A 17 -22.76 -5.36 8.43
C SER A 17 -22.98 -6.55 9.38
N ASN A 18 -23.00 -6.30 10.69
CA ASN A 18 -23.23 -7.35 11.67
C ASN A 18 -24.58 -8.04 11.46
N ALA A 19 -25.58 -7.31 10.97
CA ALA A 19 -26.88 -7.85 10.63
C ALA A 19 -26.80 -8.87 9.48
N ALA A 20 -26.03 -8.58 8.43
CA ALA A 20 -25.78 -9.49 7.32
C ALA A 20 -24.89 -10.69 7.69
N LEU A 21 -23.95 -10.49 8.61
CA LEU A 21 -22.96 -11.48 9.06
C LEU A 21 -23.41 -12.34 10.25
N GLY A 22 -24.52 -11.99 10.90
CA GLY A 22 -24.96 -12.66 12.14
C GLY A 22 -24.07 -12.36 13.36
N GLY A 23 -23.29 -11.28 13.31
CA GLY A 23 -22.32 -10.90 14.34
C GLY A 23 -21.10 -10.18 13.77
N SER A 24 -20.12 -9.90 14.62
CA SER A 24 -18.83 -9.34 14.22
C SER A 24 -17.97 -10.37 13.48
N ILE A 25 -17.07 -9.88 12.63
CA ILE A 25 -16.01 -10.71 12.02
C ILE A 25 -15.10 -11.26 13.13
N ALA A 26 -14.74 -12.54 13.03
CA ALA A 26 -13.80 -13.20 13.93
C ALA A 26 -12.68 -13.90 13.17
N LEU A 27 -11.62 -14.31 13.88
CA LEU A 27 -10.52 -15.11 13.34
C LEU A 27 -10.69 -16.57 13.75
N LYS A 28 -10.48 -17.51 12.82
CA LYS A 28 -10.48 -18.94 13.09
C LYS A 28 -9.51 -19.64 12.14
N ASP A 29 -8.51 -20.35 12.65
CA ASP A 29 -7.60 -21.20 11.85
C ASP A 29 -7.10 -20.54 10.54
N GLY A 30 -6.54 -19.34 10.65
CA GLY A 30 -5.93 -18.61 9.53
C GLY A 30 -6.91 -17.94 8.56
N ILE A 31 -8.20 -17.86 8.90
CA ILE A 31 -9.22 -17.22 8.07
C ILE A 31 -10.10 -16.25 8.89
N PHE A 32 -10.70 -15.30 8.18
CA PHE A 32 -11.79 -14.47 8.69
C PHE A 32 -13.11 -15.23 8.58
N VAL A 33 -13.93 -15.18 9.63
CA VAL A 33 -15.25 -15.82 9.66
C VAL A 33 -16.35 -14.88 10.11
N ASP A 34 -17.57 -15.13 9.63
CA ASP A 34 -18.78 -14.45 10.10
C ASP A 34 -19.41 -15.14 11.33
N GLY A 35 -20.49 -14.57 11.86
CA GLY A 35 -21.21 -15.10 13.02
C GLY A 35 -21.92 -16.44 12.76
N TYR A 36 -22.05 -16.84 11.48
CA TYR A 36 -22.54 -18.15 11.09
C TYR A 36 -21.41 -19.17 10.94
N GLY A 37 -20.15 -18.75 10.99
CA GLY A 37 -18.96 -19.61 10.84
C GLY A 37 -18.40 -19.70 9.42
N ARG A 38 -19.00 -19.00 8.44
CA ARG A 38 -18.56 -19.01 7.03
C ARG A 38 -17.26 -18.25 6.86
N THR A 39 -16.40 -18.69 5.93
CA THR A 39 -15.18 -17.96 5.56
C THR A 39 -15.54 -16.67 4.83
N LEU A 40 -14.84 -15.58 5.15
CA LEU A 40 -14.99 -14.29 4.47
C LEU A 40 -13.82 -14.00 3.54
N SER A 41 -14.11 -13.68 2.29
CA SER A 41 -13.16 -13.07 1.35
C SER A 41 -13.33 -11.55 1.38
N LEU A 42 -12.33 -10.85 1.91
CA LEU A 42 -12.40 -9.41 2.13
C LEU A 42 -11.67 -8.67 1.01
N HIS A 43 -12.43 -7.96 0.17
CA HIS A 43 -11.92 -7.09 -0.89
C HIS A 43 -12.28 -5.63 -0.57
N GLY A 44 -11.38 -4.71 -0.87
CA GLY A 44 -11.53 -3.33 -0.45
C GLY A 44 -10.63 -2.32 -1.15
N LEU A 45 -10.64 -1.10 -0.62
CA LEU A 45 -9.86 0.04 -1.09
C LEU A 45 -9.21 0.79 0.07
N ASN A 46 -8.05 1.37 -0.20
CA ASN A 46 -7.43 2.39 0.64
C ASN A 46 -8.16 3.73 0.46
N ILE A 47 -8.56 4.35 1.57
CA ILE A 47 -9.33 5.61 1.57
C ILE A 47 -8.71 6.58 2.59
N SER A 48 -8.05 7.64 2.15
CA SER A 48 -7.60 7.88 0.78
C SER A 48 -6.23 8.54 0.77
N GLY A 49 -5.58 8.57 -0.40
CA GLY A 49 -4.36 9.35 -0.59
C GLY A 49 -4.54 10.84 -0.24
N ALA A 50 -5.76 11.40 -0.35
CA ALA A 50 -6.04 12.77 0.07
C ALA A 50 -5.84 12.99 1.57
N SER A 51 -5.98 11.95 2.40
CA SER A 51 -5.76 12.04 3.86
C SER A 51 -4.28 12.23 4.24
N LYS A 52 -3.34 12.14 3.29
CA LYS A 52 -1.91 12.40 3.53
C LYS A 52 -1.63 13.87 3.86
N LEU A 53 -2.51 14.79 3.46
CA LEU A 53 -2.26 16.23 3.47
C LEU A 53 -3.45 17.02 4.05
N PRO A 54 -3.21 18.15 4.75
CA PRO A 54 -4.27 18.94 5.35
C PRO A 54 -5.24 19.52 4.31
N THR A 55 -6.45 19.84 4.73
CA THR A 55 -7.43 20.59 3.92
C THR A 55 -7.15 22.10 3.99
N ARG A 56 -6.78 22.61 5.17
CA ARG A 56 -6.42 24.02 5.36
C ARG A 56 -5.17 24.18 6.24
N PRO A 57 -4.16 24.99 5.80
CA PRO A 57 -4.01 25.47 4.42
C PRO A 57 -3.97 24.30 3.43
N ASN A 58 -4.22 24.57 2.15
CA ASN A 58 -4.31 23.50 1.15
C ASN A 58 -2.97 22.74 1.09
N GLY A 59 -2.97 21.49 1.53
CA GLY A 59 -1.75 20.72 1.73
C GLY A 59 -1.12 20.13 0.48
N LEU A 60 -1.68 20.33 -0.72
CA LEU A 60 -1.16 19.78 -1.97
C LEU A 60 0.36 19.97 -2.06
N SER A 61 1.08 18.88 -2.33
CA SER A 61 2.54 18.82 -2.15
C SER A 61 3.36 19.74 -3.07
N HIS A 62 2.76 20.26 -4.14
CA HIS A 62 3.37 21.23 -5.07
C HIS A 62 3.16 22.68 -4.62
N LEU A 63 2.31 22.93 -3.62
CA LEU A 63 2.07 24.26 -3.05
C LEU A 63 3.06 24.54 -1.91
N THR A 64 3.40 25.81 -1.71
CA THR A 64 4.38 26.25 -0.69
C THR A 64 3.84 27.34 0.24
N GLU A 65 2.70 27.94 -0.09
CA GLU A 65 2.04 28.93 0.76
C GLU A 65 1.56 28.31 2.08
N GLY A 66 1.92 28.92 3.20
CA GLY A 66 1.58 28.41 4.54
C GLY A 66 2.19 27.05 4.88
N PHE A 67 3.12 26.51 4.08
CA PHE A 67 3.63 25.15 4.26
C PHE A 67 4.24 24.92 5.66
N TYR A 68 4.98 25.89 6.19
CA TYR A 68 5.61 25.78 7.51
C TYR A 68 4.66 26.11 8.69
N GLU A 69 3.43 26.56 8.44
CA GLU A 69 2.40 26.80 9.47
C GLU A 69 1.73 25.48 9.87
N HIS A 70 2.44 24.67 10.66
CA HIS A 70 2.05 23.28 10.90
C HIS A 70 1.22 23.04 12.16
N ARG A 71 1.21 23.99 13.10
CA ARG A 71 0.57 23.83 14.42
C ARG A 71 -0.92 24.16 14.46
N THR A 72 -1.47 24.65 13.34
CA THR A 72 -2.87 25.12 13.25
C THR A 72 -3.55 24.61 11.98
N VAL A 73 -3.07 23.49 11.44
CA VAL A 73 -3.65 22.85 10.26
C VAL A 73 -4.94 22.13 10.62
N THR A 74 -5.79 21.84 9.64
CA THR A 74 -6.93 20.95 9.84
C THR A 74 -7.00 19.91 8.73
N PHE A 75 -7.50 18.73 9.11
CA PHE A 75 -7.78 17.62 8.22
C PHE A 75 -9.29 17.34 8.12
N VAL A 76 -10.13 18.13 8.79
CA VAL A 76 -11.59 18.07 8.65
C VAL A 76 -11.94 18.20 7.17
N GLY A 77 -12.77 17.28 6.68
CA GLY A 77 -13.07 17.13 5.25
C GLY A 77 -12.21 16.07 4.53
N ARG A 78 -11.21 15.44 5.18
CA ARG A 78 -10.53 14.24 4.67
C ARG A 78 -11.20 12.97 5.21
N PRO A 79 -11.30 11.87 4.42
CA PRO A 79 -10.83 11.70 3.04
C PRO A 79 -11.64 12.46 1.98
N PHE A 80 -12.86 12.87 2.33
CA PHE A 80 -13.80 13.68 1.55
C PHE A 80 -14.88 14.20 2.52
N PRO A 81 -15.61 15.30 2.21
CA PRO A 81 -16.64 15.87 3.08
C PRO A 81 -17.74 14.87 3.50
N LEU A 82 -18.32 15.03 4.69
CA LEU A 82 -19.33 14.10 5.22
C LEU A 82 -20.59 14.06 4.35
N GLU A 83 -20.96 15.19 3.74
CA GLU A 83 -22.09 15.29 2.81
C GLU A 83 -21.91 14.46 1.53
N ASP A 84 -20.66 14.23 1.11
CA ASP A 84 -20.31 13.44 -0.08
C ASP A 84 -20.12 11.95 0.26
N ALA A 85 -19.95 11.61 1.55
CA ALA A 85 -19.70 10.25 2.00
C ALA A 85 -20.76 9.22 1.54
N PRO A 86 -22.09 9.51 1.59
CA PRO A 86 -23.12 8.61 1.07
C PRO A 86 -22.91 8.19 -0.40
N LEU A 87 -22.47 9.10 -1.28
CA LEU A 87 -22.20 8.76 -2.68
C LEU A 87 -21.02 7.80 -2.78
N HIS A 88 -19.93 8.09 -2.07
CA HIS A 88 -18.72 7.28 -2.12
C HIS A 88 -18.94 5.89 -1.50
N PHE A 89 -19.70 5.77 -0.42
CA PHE A 89 -20.08 4.48 0.14
C PHE A 89 -20.97 3.66 -0.80
N ARG A 90 -21.93 4.30 -1.51
CA ARG A 90 -22.72 3.62 -2.56
C ARG A 90 -21.85 3.13 -3.72
N ARG A 91 -20.81 3.88 -4.11
CA ARG A 91 -19.84 3.41 -5.11
C ARG A 91 -19.17 2.12 -4.67
N LEU A 92 -18.57 2.11 -3.47
CA LEU A 92 -17.90 0.92 -2.92
C LEU A 92 -18.84 -0.29 -2.81
N GLN A 93 -20.09 -0.06 -2.39
CA GLN A 93 -21.13 -1.09 -2.35
C GLN A 93 -21.45 -1.63 -3.75
N ALA A 94 -21.66 -0.77 -4.74
CA ALA A 94 -21.96 -1.16 -6.13
C ALA A 94 -20.77 -1.88 -6.80
N TRP A 95 -19.54 -1.58 -6.36
CA TRP A 95 -18.30 -2.15 -6.90
C TRP A 95 -17.91 -3.48 -6.25
N GLY A 96 -18.58 -3.87 -5.16
CA GLY A 96 -18.24 -5.09 -4.43
C GLY A 96 -16.96 -4.96 -3.60
N LEU A 97 -16.64 -3.76 -3.10
CA LEU A 97 -15.42 -3.47 -2.34
C LEU A 97 -15.75 -2.91 -0.94
N PRO A 98 -16.40 -3.70 -0.06
CA PRO A 98 -16.96 -3.23 1.21
C PRO A 98 -15.93 -3.02 2.34
N LEU A 99 -14.66 -3.37 2.13
CA LEU A 99 -13.61 -3.13 3.13
C LEU A 99 -12.86 -1.83 2.84
N ILE A 100 -12.66 -1.01 3.88
CA ILE A 100 -11.87 0.22 3.81
C ILE A 100 -10.62 0.08 4.69
N ARG A 101 -9.44 0.32 4.10
CA ARG A 101 -8.25 0.71 4.88
C ARG A 101 -8.29 2.24 5.00
N LEU A 102 -8.68 2.74 6.16
CA LEU A 102 -8.91 4.18 6.40
C LEU A 102 -7.62 4.84 6.85
N LEU A 103 -7.11 5.78 6.05
CA LEU A 103 -5.85 6.45 6.30
C LEU A 103 -6.00 7.60 7.28
N VAL A 104 -5.19 7.57 8.33
CA VAL A 104 -5.11 8.64 9.34
C VAL A 104 -3.65 8.92 9.64
N THR A 105 -3.19 10.14 9.40
CA THR A 105 -1.81 10.55 9.72
C THR A 105 -1.71 11.01 11.17
N TRP A 106 -0.55 10.85 11.79
CA TRP A 106 -0.35 11.38 13.14
C TRP A 106 -0.51 12.92 13.20
N GLU A 107 -0.07 13.64 12.16
CA GLU A 107 -0.30 15.08 11.99
C GLU A 107 -1.79 15.42 12.05
N SER A 108 -2.65 14.63 11.41
CA SER A 108 -4.09 14.92 11.40
C SER A 108 -4.74 14.92 12.79
N ILE A 109 -4.14 14.23 13.77
CA ILE A 109 -4.66 14.16 15.14
C ILE A 109 -3.85 15.05 16.09
N GLY A 110 -2.52 15.10 15.96
CA GLY A 110 -1.62 15.68 16.97
C GLY A 110 -0.72 16.79 16.43
N HIS A 111 -1.19 17.59 15.46
CA HIS A 111 -0.37 18.63 14.84
C HIS A 111 0.07 19.76 15.79
N ALA A 112 -0.75 20.09 16.80
CA ALA A 112 -0.51 21.24 17.67
C ALA A 112 0.72 21.08 18.58
N GLY A 113 1.03 19.85 19.00
CA GLY A 113 2.10 19.56 19.95
C GLY A 113 2.10 18.13 20.52
N PRO A 114 3.02 17.84 21.44
CA PRO A 114 3.23 16.50 22.00
C PRO A 114 2.32 16.14 23.17
N ASP A 115 1.57 17.07 23.79
CA ASP A 115 0.73 16.77 24.96
C ASP A 115 -0.64 16.26 24.52
N PRO A 116 -0.94 14.95 24.65
CA PRO A 116 -2.20 14.39 24.17
C PRO A 116 -3.44 14.87 24.94
N ARG A 117 -3.29 15.69 26.00
CA ARG A 117 -4.42 16.26 26.74
C ARG A 117 -4.86 17.61 26.19
N THR A 118 -3.94 18.35 25.58
CA THR A 118 -4.20 19.72 25.10
C THR A 118 -4.04 19.85 23.60
N ASP A 119 -3.26 18.98 22.97
CA ASP A 119 -2.75 19.19 21.61
C ASP A 119 -3.40 18.27 20.56
N LEU A 120 -4.43 17.50 20.94
CA LEU A 120 -5.18 16.67 20.00
C LEU A 120 -6.31 17.45 19.33
N ASP A 121 -6.45 17.26 18.03
CA ASP A 121 -7.56 17.76 17.22
C ASP A 121 -8.82 16.92 17.46
N LEU A 122 -9.58 17.31 18.49
CA LEU A 122 -10.84 16.65 18.82
C LEU A 122 -11.92 16.85 17.74
N GLU A 123 -11.83 17.91 16.93
CA GLU A 123 -12.77 18.16 15.84
C GLU A 123 -12.59 17.12 14.73
N TYR A 124 -11.34 16.82 14.36
CA TYR A 124 -11.05 15.78 13.38
C TYR A 124 -11.33 14.36 13.90
N ILE A 125 -11.10 14.09 15.19
CA ILE A 125 -11.50 12.80 15.78
C ILE A 125 -13.02 12.61 15.70
N GLU A 126 -13.80 13.65 16.05
CA GLU A 126 -15.26 13.62 15.93
C GLU A 126 -15.73 13.48 14.47
N TYR A 127 -15.00 14.10 13.54
CA TYR A 127 -15.24 13.93 12.10
C TYR A 127 -15.11 12.46 11.67
N LEU A 128 -14.01 11.80 12.06
CA LEU A 128 -13.78 10.39 11.76
C LEU A 128 -14.84 9.48 12.41
N ARG A 129 -15.27 9.79 13.64
CA ARG A 129 -16.36 9.08 14.31
C ARG A 129 -17.64 9.08 13.47
N LYS A 130 -18.07 10.27 13.01
CA LYS A 130 -19.25 10.42 12.14
C LYS A 130 -19.11 9.66 10.83
N LEU A 131 -17.93 9.70 10.21
CA LEU A 131 -17.65 8.97 8.96
C LEU A 131 -17.80 7.46 9.14
N VAL A 132 -17.18 6.91 10.19
CA VAL A 132 -17.19 5.46 10.50
C VAL A 132 -18.60 5.00 10.91
N GLU A 133 -19.38 5.84 11.61
CA GLU A 133 -20.74 5.53 12.04
C GLU A 133 -21.71 5.31 10.86
N MET A 134 -21.48 5.95 9.71
CA MET A 134 -22.32 5.78 8.51
C MET A 134 -22.07 4.48 7.75
N MET A 135 -20.85 3.92 7.81
CA MET A 135 -20.41 2.79 6.99
C MET A 135 -21.31 1.53 7.06
N PRO A 136 -21.83 1.09 8.23
CA PRO A 136 -22.65 -0.12 8.31
C PRO A 136 -23.93 -0.07 7.48
N SER A 137 -24.51 1.12 7.27
CA SER A 137 -25.71 1.30 6.44
C SER A 137 -25.49 0.98 4.96
N TYR A 138 -24.23 0.91 4.53
CA TYR A 138 -23.79 0.52 3.19
C TYR A 138 -23.11 -0.86 3.18
N GLY A 139 -23.15 -1.60 4.30
CA GLY A 139 -22.50 -2.88 4.45
C GLY A 139 -20.98 -2.81 4.51
N ILE A 140 -20.41 -1.66 4.91
CA ILE A 140 -18.96 -1.42 4.89
C ILE A 140 -18.34 -1.66 6.26
N LYS A 141 -17.12 -2.21 6.26
CA LYS A 141 -16.22 -2.28 7.42
C LYS A 141 -14.92 -1.53 7.13
N CYS A 142 -14.22 -1.09 8.17
CA CYS A 142 -12.93 -0.45 8.05
C CYS A 142 -11.94 -0.87 9.13
N PHE A 143 -10.65 -0.80 8.82
CA PHE A 143 -9.59 -0.72 9.82
C PHE A 143 -8.81 0.57 9.62
N ILE A 144 -8.31 1.12 10.72
CA ILE A 144 -7.63 2.43 10.72
C ILE A 144 -6.14 2.21 10.59
N CYS A 145 -5.54 2.81 9.57
CA CYS A 145 -4.10 2.81 9.36
C CYS A 145 -3.48 4.09 9.90
N ALA A 146 -2.50 3.93 10.81
CA ALA A 146 -1.59 5.00 11.20
C ALA A 146 -0.62 5.28 10.05
N HIS A 147 -1.08 6.07 9.08
CA HIS A 147 -0.42 6.25 7.80
C HIS A 147 0.75 7.20 7.89
N GLN A 148 1.87 6.83 7.27
CA GLN A 148 3.03 7.68 7.07
C GLN A 148 3.76 7.27 5.80
N ASP A 149 4.45 8.23 5.20
CA ASP A 149 5.43 7.99 4.15
C ASP A 149 6.62 8.91 4.46
N VAL A 150 7.84 8.39 4.49
CA VAL A 150 9.05 9.22 4.73
C VAL A 150 8.89 10.11 5.97
N TRP A 151 8.32 9.57 7.04
CA TRP A 151 8.06 10.24 8.31
C TRP A 151 7.03 11.38 8.28
N SER A 152 7.19 12.41 7.45
CA SER A 152 6.40 13.65 7.52
C SER A 152 6.44 14.42 6.19
N ARG A 153 5.47 15.32 5.96
CA ARG A 153 5.49 16.22 4.80
C ARG A 153 6.70 17.15 4.76
N PHE A 154 7.27 17.48 5.92
CA PHE A 154 8.49 18.29 6.01
C PHE A 154 9.75 17.52 5.57
N SER A 155 9.74 16.19 5.64
CA SER A 155 10.82 15.34 5.13
C SER A 155 10.57 14.82 3.71
N GLY A 156 9.52 15.29 3.04
CA GLY A 156 9.19 14.91 1.66
C GLY A 156 8.06 13.91 1.50
N GLY A 157 7.40 13.51 2.60
CA GLY A 157 6.33 12.53 2.56
C GLY A 157 5.05 12.95 3.28
N SER A 158 4.58 12.19 4.26
CA SER A 158 3.39 12.43 5.07
C SER A 158 3.44 11.65 6.40
N GLY A 159 2.60 11.96 7.37
CA GLY A 159 2.50 11.16 8.60
C GLY A 159 2.66 11.99 9.86
N ALA A 160 3.87 12.11 10.37
CA ALA A 160 4.20 12.75 11.65
C ALA A 160 4.09 14.29 11.61
N PRO A 161 3.68 14.92 12.72
CA PRO A 161 3.67 16.37 12.89
C PRO A 161 5.05 17.03 12.76
N GLY A 162 5.07 18.30 12.36
CA GLY A 162 6.32 19.09 12.25
C GLY A 162 7.07 19.29 13.57
N TRP A 163 6.36 19.33 14.70
CA TRP A 163 6.99 19.51 16.02
C TRP A 163 7.93 18.35 16.40
N THR A 164 7.80 17.18 15.78
CA THR A 164 8.68 16.04 16.03
C THR A 164 10.13 16.36 15.67
N PHE A 165 10.35 17.09 14.58
CA PHE A 165 11.68 17.59 14.19
C PHE A 165 12.23 18.59 15.21
N GLU A 166 11.40 19.50 15.69
CA GLU A 166 11.79 20.51 16.66
C GLU A 166 12.30 19.88 17.97
N VAL A 167 11.62 18.82 18.45
CA VAL A 167 12.05 18.05 19.62
C VAL A 167 13.40 17.39 19.39
N ALA A 168 13.64 16.85 18.19
CA ALA A 168 14.93 16.28 17.78
C ALA A 168 16.04 17.35 17.61
N GLY A 169 15.69 18.64 17.68
CA GLY A 169 16.62 19.74 17.45
C GLY A 169 16.82 20.10 15.99
N LEU A 170 15.88 19.74 15.12
CA LEU A 170 15.94 20.02 13.68
C LEU A 170 15.06 21.21 13.30
N ASP A 171 15.54 21.99 12.35
CA ASP A 171 14.91 23.17 11.76
C ASP A 171 14.36 22.82 10.37
N VAL A 172 13.04 22.65 10.28
CA VAL A 172 12.37 22.20 9.05
C VAL A 172 12.55 23.17 7.87
N GLU A 173 12.79 24.45 8.14
CA GLU A 173 13.02 25.46 7.10
C GLU A 173 14.41 25.34 6.48
N ALA A 174 15.36 24.70 7.16
CA ALA A 174 16.73 24.53 6.68
C ALA A 174 16.92 23.26 5.82
N PHE A 175 15.91 22.40 5.68
CA PHE A 175 16.08 21.09 5.07
C PHE A 175 16.43 21.13 3.58
N THR A 176 15.86 22.09 2.84
CA THR A 176 16.16 22.26 1.42
C THR A 176 17.59 22.72 1.21
N ASP A 177 18.04 23.76 1.93
CA ASP A 177 19.39 24.32 1.83
C ASP A 177 20.49 23.30 2.19
N THR A 178 20.20 22.46 3.18
CA THR A 178 21.13 21.45 3.70
C THR A 178 21.02 20.10 2.99
N GLY A 179 20.03 19.92 2.10
CA GLY A 179 19.71 18.62 1.50
C GLY A 179 19.23 17.56 2.49
N ALA A 180 18.86 17.94 3.71
CA ALA A 180 18.38 17.04 4.78
C ALA A 180 17.03 16.39 4.46
N ALA A 181 16.27 16.94 3.52
CA ALA A 181 15.07 16.36 2.94
C ALA A 181 14.91 16.74 1.47
N TYR A 182 14.11 15.97 0.72
CA TYR A 182 13.60 16.38 -0.58
C TYR A 182 12.14 16.80 -0.39
N VAL A 183 11.81 18.07 -0.62
CA VAL A 183 10.44 18.58 -0.47
C VAL A 183 9.92 18.98 -1.85
N HIS A 184 8.85 18.32 -2.30
CA HIS A 184 8.34 18.44 -3.68
C HIS A 184 8.07 19.89 -4.10
N GLY A 185 7.28 20.65 -3.34
CA GLY A 185 7.00 22.05 -3.66
C GLY A 185 8.24 22.94 -3.73
N GLN A 186 9.26 22.66 -2.90
CA GLN A 186 10.54 23.38 -2.96
C GLN A 186 11.35 23.01 -4.21
N ASP A 187 11.31 21.75 -4.64
CA ASP A 187 11.92 21.33 -5.90
C ASP A 187 11.21 21.93 -7.12
N GLU A 188 9.87 22.04 -7.09
CA GLU A 188 9.09 22.74 -8.12
C GLU A 188 9.50 24.23 -8.22
N LEU A 189 9.60 24.94 -7.08
CA LEU A 189 10.08 26.32 -7.05
C LEU A 189 11.51 26.45 -7.61
N ARG A 190 12.41 25.55 -7.20
CA ARG A 190 13.78 25.49 -7.73
C ARG A 190 13.76 25.35 -9.25
N ARG A 191 12.98 24.41 -9.79
CA ARG A 191 12.89 24.15 -11.23
C ARG A 191 12.25 25.30 -12.01
N ALA A 192 11.27 25.97 -11.44
CA ALA A 192 10.65 27.14 -12.06
C ALA A 192 11.64 28.32 -12.21
N SER A 193 12.66 28.39 -11.35
CA SER A 193 13.65 29.48 -11.32
C SER A 193 15.02 29.14 -11.93
N ALA A 194 15.36 27.86 -12.05
CA ALA A 194 16.66 27.39 -12.53
C ALA A 194 16.61 26.94 -14.01
N PRO A 195 17.74 27.03 -14.75
CA PRO A 195 17.84 26.43 -16.09
C PRO A 195 17.58 24.92 -16.05
N VAL A 196 16.93 24.39 -17.08
CA VAL A 196 16.70 22.95 -17.22
C VAL A 196 18.03 22.21 -17.28
N ASN A 197 18.20 21.19 -16.43
CA ASN A 197 19.37 20.31 -16.42
C ASN A 197 18.94 18.88 -16.76
N GLU A 198 19.21 18.44 -17.99
CA GLU A 198 18.87 17.08 -18.46
C GLU A 198 19.58 15.96 -17.68
N LYS A 199 20.68 16.27 -16.97
CA LYS A 199 21.39 15.32 -16.11
C LYS A 199 20.74 15.15 -14.73
N GLU A 200 19.81 16.04 -14.38
CA GLU A 200 19.04 16.03 -13.13
C GLU A 200 17.55 15.85 -13.41
N PRO A 201 17.12 14.73 -14.02
CA PRO A 201 15.70 14.47 -14.16
C PRO A 201 15.08 14.38 -12.76
N SER A 202 14.04 15.17 -12.51
CA SER A 202 13.15 15.03 -11.36
C SER A 202 11.73 14.74 -11.84
N GLY A 203 10.85 14.35 -10.93
CA GLY A 203 9.48 13.95 -11.27
C GLY A 203 8.90 12.96 -10.26
N PRO A 204 7.84 12.22 -10.65
CA PRO A 204 7.21 11.25 -9.76
C PRO A 204 8.23 10.18 -9.33
N PHE A 205 8.08 9.71 -8.10
CA PHE A 205 8.87 8.61 -7.51
C PHE A 205 10.32 8.96 -7.07
N VAL A 206 10.65 10.25 -6.87
CA VAL A 206 11.90 10.63 -6.14
C VAL A 206 11.72 10.47 -4.62
N TRP A 207 10.48 10.63 -4.13
CA TRP A 207 10.17 10.67 -2.71
C TRP A 207 10.62 9.44 -1.90
N PRO A 208 10.63 8.18 -2.40
CA PRO A 208 11.03 7.04 -1.58
C PRO A 208 12.51 7.11 -1.15
N SER A 209 13.36 7.80 -1.91
CA SER A 209 14.74 8.10 -1.53
C SER A 209 14.86 9.04 -0.32
N GLY A 210 13.76 9.60 0.15
CA GLY A 210 13.72 10.42 1.36
C GLY A 210 13.96 9.61 2.65
N TYR A 211 13.70 8.29 2.67
CA TYR A 211 13.87 7.47 3.88
C TYR A 211 15.31 7.49 4.42
N GLN A 212 16.30 7.60 3.53
CA GLN A 212 17.73 7.66 3.86
C GLN A 212 18.25 9.08 4.05
N LYS A 213 17.46 10.11 3.71
CA LYS A 213 17.87 11.49 3.99
C LYS A 213 17.90 11.75 5.49
N LEU A 214 18.72 12.72 5.91
CA LEU A 214 19.03 12.95 7.32
C LEU A 214 17.77 13.10 8.18
N ALA A 215 16.80 13.90 7.74
CA ALA A 215 15.64 14.25 8.54
C ALA A 215 14.80 13.00 8.88
N ALA A 216 14.36 12.25 7.87
CA ALA A 216 13.53 11.07 8.07
C ALA A 216 14.29 9.92 8.77
N SER A 217 15.53 9.64 8.34
CA SER A 217 16.33 8.58 8.95
C SER A 217 16.65 8.86 10.43
N THR A 218 16.95 10.12 10.78
CA THR A 218 17.18 10.53 12.17
C THR A 218 15.92 10.34 13.00
N LEU A 219 14.76 10.83 12.55
CA LEU A 219 13.52 10.76 13.32
C LEU A 219 13.03 9.32 13.50
N ALA A 220 13.09 8.49 12.47
CA ALA A 220 12.81 7.06 12.60
C ALA A 220 13.74 6.40 13.64
N THR A 221 15.03 6.73 13.63
CA THR A 221 16.00 6.20 14.62
C THR A 221 15.65 6.62 16.04
N LEU A 222 15.32 7.90 16.26
CA LEU A 222 14.95 8.42 17.57
C LEU A 222 13.62 7.84 18.07
N PHE A 223 12.66 7.63 17.18
CA PHE A 223 11.37 7.02 17.49
C PHE A 223 11.50 5.57 17.93
N TRP A 224 12.33 4.78 17.25
CA TRP A 224 12.50 3.35 17.58
C TRP A 224 13.48 3.12 18.72
N ALA A 225 14.63 3.79 18.69
CA ALA A 225 15.79 3.46 19.51
C ALA A 225 16.45 4.69 20.16
N GLY A 226 15.73 5.80 20.36
CA GLY A 226 16.26 6.99 21.01
C GLY A 226 16.83 6.74 22.42
N ASP A 227 16.31 5.77 23.17
CA ASP A 227 16.89 5.37 24.46
C ASP A 227 18.27 4.71 24.28
N ALA A 228 18.40 3.86 23.27
CA ALA A 228 19.61 3.07 22.99
C ALA A 228 20.70 3.89 22.28
N LEU A 229 20.30 4.78 21.38
CA LEU A 229 21.19 5.48 20.44
C LEU A 229 21.28 6.99 20.69
N ALA A 230 20.41 7.58 21.50
CA ALA A 230 20.46 9.01 21.82
C ALA A 230 20.16 9.33 23.30
N PRO A 231 20.78 8.64 24.29
CA PRO A 231 20.42 8.76 25.71
C PRO A 231 20.61 10.16 26.32
N LYS A 232 21.41 11.05 25.71
CA LYS A 232 21.58 12.45 26.14
C LYS A 232 20.41 13.34 25.72
N LEU A 233 19.66 12.97 24.67
CA LEU A 233 18.53 13.76 24.18
C LEU A 233 17.31 13.50 25.07
N ARG A 234 17.12 14.43 26.02
CA ARG A 234 16.05 14.42 27.01
C ARG A 234 15.04 15.52 26.72
N CYS A 235 13.76 15.20 26.90
CA CYS A 235 12.65 16.10 26.59
C CYS A 235 11.80 16.34 27.83
N SER A 236 11.32 17.56 28.01
CA SER A 236 10.34 17.88 29.04
C SER A 236 8.94 17.52 28.55
N ARG A 237 8.15 16.88 29.42
CA ARG A 237 6.71 16.68 29.20
C ARG A 237 5.94 16.89 30.49
N SER A 238 4.66 17.20 30.38
CA SER A 238 3.79 17.22 31.54
C SER A 238 3.28 15.80 31.84
N SER A 239 3.58 15.31 33.04
CA SER A 239 3.21 13.96 33.51
C SER A 239 1.70 13.82 33.69
N LYS A 240 1.25 12.58 33.91
CA LYS A 240 -0.16 12.24 34.23
C LYS A 240 -0.72 13.00 35.43
N ASN A 241 0.14 13.41 36.37
CA ASN A 241 -0.25 14.16 37.58
C ASN A 241 -0.12 15.68 37.41
N GLY A 242 0.13 16.17 36.18
CA GLY A 242 0.28 17.59 35.88
C GLY A 242 1.63 18.20 36.26
N LYS A 243 2.59 17.39 36.76
CA LYS A 243 3.96 17.85 37.06
C LYS A 243 4.84 17.70 35.81
N GLU A 244 5.71 18.66 35.54
CA GLU A 244 6.74 18.49 34.51
C GLU A 244 7.71 17.37 34.90
N GLU A 245 8.02 16.50 33.94
CA GLU A 245 9.02 15.45 34.06
C GLU A 245 9.91 15.42 32.82
N THR A 246 11.11 14.87 32.99
CA THR A 246 12.08 14.71 31.91
C THR A 246 12.09 13.25 31.46
N VAL A 247 11.79 13.01 30.19
CA VAL A 247 11.82 11.69 29.56
C VAL A 247 12.81 11.65 28.40
N SER A 248 13.02 10.48 27.80
CA SER A 248 13.76 10.38 26.55
C SER A 248 12.91 10.85 25.37
N VAL A 249 13.57 11.17 24.25
CA VAL A 249 12.87 11.49 23.00
C VAL A 249 12.04 10.31 22.49
N GLN A 250 12.52 9.07 22.66
CA GLN A 250 11.81 7.86 22.25
C GLN A 250 10.47 7.76 22.97
N GLU A 251 10.50 7.91 24.30
CA GLU A 251 9.28 7.82 25.12
C GLU A 251 8.31 8.96 24.82
N LEU A 252 8.80 10.18 24.59
CA LEU A 252 7.94 11.29 24.20
C LEU A 252 7.23 11.03 22.86
N LEU A 253 7.98 10.64 21.82
CA LEU A 253 7.43 10.43 20.49
C LEU A 253 6.47 9.24 20.43
N GLN A 254 6.85 8.11 21.07
CA GLN A 254 5.98 6.93 21.09
C GLN A 254 4.71 7.19 21.90
N ASP A 255 4.78 7.79 23.09
CA ASP A 255 3.59 8.06 23.89
C ASP A 255 2.65 9.05 23.20
N ALA A 256 3.17 10.10 22.56
CA ALA A 256 2.34 11.07 21.85
C ALA A 256 1.60 10.42 20.66
N LEU A 257 2.27 9.57 19.87
CA LEU A 257 1.63 8.83 18.78
C LEU A 257 0.61 7.81 19.32
N ILE A 258 1.00 7.00 20.31
CA ILE A 258 0.15 5.96 20.89
C ILE A 258 -1.10 6.56 21.53
N GLU A 259 -0.99 7.68 22.24
CA GLU A 259 -2.16 8.34 22.82
C GLU A 259 -3.01 9.08 21.79
N ALA A 260 -2.45 9.62 20.70
CA ALA A 260 -3.24 10.20 19.62
C ALA A 260 -4.17 9.15 18.98
N PHE A 261 -3.62 8.00 18.58
CA PHE A 261 -4.41 6.89 18.04
C PHE A 261 -5.25 6.18 19.11
N GLY A 262 -4.79 6.16 20.35
CA GLY A 262 -5.54 5.67 21.49
C GLY A 262 -6.80 6.48 21.76
N ARG A 263 -6.71 7.81 21.69
CA ARG A 263 -7.84 8.74 21.82
C ARG A 263 -8.82 8.59 20.67
N LEU A 264 -8.33 8.36 19.44
CA LEU A 264 -9.18 8.02 18.30
C LEU A 264 -9.90 6.69 18.53
N ALA A 265 -9.17 5.64 18.95
CA ALA A 265 -9.74 4.35 19.29
C ALA A 265 -10.82 4.45 20.38
N ASP A 266 -10.67 5.36 21.35
CA ASP A 266 -11.68 5.60 22.38
C ASP A 266 -13.06 6.01 21.82
N GLU A 267 -13.12 6.62 20.64
CA GLU A 267 -14.35 7.05 19.96
C GLU A 267 -14.86 6.06 18.92
N VAL A 268 -13.94 5.44 18.16
CA VAL A 268 -14.32 4.64 16.98
C VAL A 268 -14.26 3.15 17.21
N ALA A 269 -13.51 2.68 18.23
CA ALA A 269 -13.30 1.24 18.42
C ALA A 269 -14.55 0.48 18.90
N GLY A 270 -15.59 1.19 19.35
CA GLY A 270 -16.89 0.60 19.68
C GLY A 270 -17.86 0.57 18.52
N LEU A 271 -17.56 1.28 17.42
CA LEU A 271 -18.43 1.39 16.26
C LEU A 271 -18.39 0.11 15.43
N GLU A 272 -19.55 -0.27 14.91
CA GLU A 272 -19.72 -1.53 14.21
C GLU A 272 -18.78 -1.71 13.01
N ALA A 273 -18.49 -0.62 12.29
CA ALA A 273 -17.65 -0.65 11.11
C ALA A 273 -16.16 -0.84 11.42
N CYS A 274 -15.68 -0.36 12.57
CA CYS A 274 -14.27 -0.44 12.92
C CYS A 274 -13.92 -1.86 13.38
N ILE A 275 -13.07 -2.57 12.64
CA ILE A 275 -12.66 -3.95 12.97
C ILE A 275 -11.26 -4.03 13.57
N GLY A 276 -10.46 -2.98 13.48
CA GLY A 276 -9.08 -3.00 13.96
C GLY A 276 -8.26 -1.78 13.59
N PHE A 277 -6.97 -1.87 13.94
CA PHE A 277 -5.97 -0.84 13.70
C PHE A 277 -4.70 -1.45 13.13
N GLU A 278 -4.02 -0.67 12.31
CA GLU A 278 -2.69 -0.95 11.79
C GLU A 278 -1.71 0.06 12.42
N PRO A 279 -0.73 -0.38 13.22
CA PRO A 279 0.08 0.52 14.05
C PRO A 279 0.98 1.50 13.29
N MET A 280 1.41 1.15 12.07
CA MET A 280 2.24 2.01 11.23
C MET A 280 2.29 1.47 9.80
N ASN A 281 1.92 2.31 8.82
CA ASN A 281 2.16 2.06 7.40
C ASN A 281 3.66 2.03 7.11
N GLU A 282 4.13 1.05 6.35
CA GLU A 282 5.48 0.93 5.79
C GLU A 282 6.60 1.33 6.76
N PRO A 283 6.70 0.65 7.92
CA PRO A 283 7.65 1.04 8.95
C PRO A 283 9.08 0.97 8.43
N HIS A 284 9.89 1.97 8.78
CA HIS A 284 11.30 2.04 8.39
C HIS A 284 12.19 2.16 9.63
N ARG A 285 13.30 1.41 9.66
CA ARG A 285 14.20 1.32 10.81
C ARG A 285 15.12 2.53 11.04
N GLY A 286 15.13 3.48 10.10
CA GLY A 286 16.06 4.61 10.12
C GLY A 286 17.50 4.13 9.98
N LEU A 287 18.37 4.56 10.90
CA LEU A 287 19.79 4.24 10.92
C LEU A 287 20.10 2.96 11.72
N ILE A 288 19.11 2.32 12.35
CA ILE A 288 19.33 1.11 13.17
C ILE A 288 19.82 -0.03 12.27
N ASN A 289 20.94 -0.66 12.65
CA ASN A 289 21.66 -1.64 11.82
C ASN A 289 22.06 -1.07 10.44
N LEU A 290 22.53 0.20 10.43
CA LEU A 290 23.07 0.88 9.25
C LEU A 290 24.12 0.01 8.53
N HIS A 291 24.02 -0.09 7.21
CA HIS A 291 24.99 -0.83 6.40
C HIS A 291 26.41 -0.23 6.47
N GLY A 292 26.51 1.10 6.42
CA GLY A 292 27.75 1.83 6.65
C GLY A 292 27.55 3.34 6.57
N PHE A 293 28.47 4.10 7.14
CA PHE A 293 28.45 5.57 7.10
C PHE A 293 28.62 6.14 5.67
N ASP A 294 29.39 5.42 4.84
CA ASP A 294 29.77 5.83 3.48
C ASP A 294 29.21 4.91 2.39
N GLY A 295 28.29 4.00 2.73
CA GLY A 295 27.82 2.99 1.79
C GLY A 295 26.38 2.53 2.05
N TRP A 296 25.73 2.09 0.97
CA TRP A 296 24.30 1.80 0.91
C TRP A 296 24.00 0.32 0.83
N ASN A 297 22.81 -0.07 1.29
CA ASN A 297 22.28 -1.39 1.04
C ASN A 297 21.39 -1.39 -0.21
N TYR A 298 21.94 -1.85 -1.34
CA TYR A 298 21.20 -1.93 -2.61
C TYR A 298 19.98 -2.87 -2.57
N ASP A 299 19.86 -3.72 -1.55
CA ASP A 299 18.70 -4.60 -1.39
C ASP A 299 17.50 -3.89 -0.73
N THR A 300 17.74 -2.79 0.00
CA THR A 300 16.70 -2.08 0.78
C THR A 300 16.60 -0.58 0.49
N ASP A 301 17.66 0.03 -0.02
CA ASP A 301 17.76 1.48 -0.20
C ASP A 301 17.54 1.88 -1.67
N LEU A 302 16.67 2.86 -1.90
CA LEU A 302 16.44 3.45 -3.22
C LEU A 302 17.11 4.83 -3.28
N HIS A 303 17.96 5.06 -4.30
CA HIS A 303 18.77 6.28 -4.40
C HIS A 303 18.52 7.03 -5.72
N ILE A 304 17.66 8.05 -5.71
CA ILE A 304 17.40 8.95 -6.83
C ILE A 304 17.63 10.41 -6.40
N GLY A 305 18.17 11.22 -7.29
CA GLY A 305 18.47 12.62 -7.03
C GLY A 305 19.76 12.79 -6.23
N TYR A 306 19.87 13.91 -5.49
CA TYR A 306 20.97 14.11 -4.55
C TYR A 306 20.84 13.14 -3.38
N PHE A 307 21.75 12.18 -3.31
CA PHE A 307 21.72 11.12 -2.32
C PHE A 307 23.07 11.01 -1.58
N PRO A 308 23.31 11.92 -0.62
CA PRO A 308 24.57 11.97 0.13
C PRO A 308 24.72 10.77 1.06
N SER A 309 25.93 10.24 1.25
CA SER A 309 26.25 9.28 2.31
C SER A 309 25.81 9.77 3.69
N LEU A 310 25.65 8.91 4.69
CA LEU A 310 25.32 9.39 6.04
C LEU A 310 26.37 10.38 6.52
N THR A 311 27.66 10.11 6.29
CA THR A 311 28.76 11.03 6.60
C THR A 311 28.57 12.40 5.94
N GLN A 312 28.25 12.41 4.64
CA GLN A 312 28.01 13.64 3.89
C GLN A 312 26.75 14.36 4.39
N ALA A 313 25.67 13.62 4.66
CA ALA A 313 24.41 14.16 5.16
C ALA A 313 24.59 14.83 6.52
N LEU A 314 25.37 14.22 7.42
CA LEU A 314 25.71 14.78 8.73
C LEU A 314 26.51 16.09 8.61
N ALA A 315 27.46 16.15 7.69
CA ALA A 315 28.25 17.34 7.40
C ALA A 315 27.40 18.46 6.79
N LEU A 316 26.61 18.16 5.76
CA LEU A 316 25.71 19.10 5.10
C LEU A 316 24.69 19.68 6.08
N ALA A 317 24.07 18.82 6.89
CA ALA A 317 23.12 19.24 7.92
C ALA A 317 23.75 20.14 9.00
N SER A 318 25.07 20.07 9.18
CA SER A 318 25.82 20.92 10.10
C SER A 318 26.38 22.18 9.44
N GLY A 319 26.03 22.44 8.17
CA GLY A 319 26.40 23.63 7.43
C GLY A 319 27.69 23.53 6.62
N TYR A 320 28.26 22.32 6.48
CA TYR A 320 29.51 22.12 5.73
C TYR A 320 29.23 21.60 4.31
N ALA A 321 29.78 22.27 3.30
CA ALA A 321 29.63 21.87 1.90
C ALA A 321 30.21 20.46 1.64
N GLN A 322 29.55 19.67 0.80
CA GLN A 322 29.99 18.33 0.40
C GLN A 322 29.85 18.11 -1.10
N GLU A 323 30.74 17.32 -1.69
CA GLU A 323 30.57 16.78 -3.04
C GLU A 323 29.65 15.55 -2.99
N VAL A 324 28.48 15.64 -3.62
CA VAL A 324 27.42 14.62 -3.56
C VAL A 324 27.15 14.03 -4.94
N ASP A 325 26.96 12.71 -4.98
CA ASP A 325 26.51 12.00 -6.17
C ASP A 325 25.03 12.29 -6.46
N TYR A 326 24.71 12.62 -7.72
CA TYR A 326 23.35 12.67 -8.22
C TYR A 326 23.01 11.36 -8.94
N TYR A 327 21.97 10.66 -8.47
CA TYR A 327 21.56 9.38 -9.03
C TYR A 327 20.35 9.51 -9.96
N VAL A 328 20.37 8.75 -11.05
CA VAL A 328 19.25 8.63 -12.00
C VAL A 328 18.84 7.18 -12.16
N LYS A 329 17.58 6.97 -12.54
CA LYS A 329 17.02 5.64 -12.84
C LYS A 329 17.83 4.95 -13.94
N SER A 330 18.06 3.65 -13.81
CA SER A 330 18.74 2.83 -14.82
C SER A 330 18.19 1.42 -14.89
N TRP A 331 18.71 0.63 -15.84
CA TRP A 331 18.45 -0.79 -16.00
C TRP A 331 19.73 -1.49 -16.48
N PRO A 332 20.08 -2.70 -15.98
CA PRO A 332 19.32 -3.57 -15.08
C PRO A 332 19.47 -3.24 -13.58
N PHE A 333 20.42 -2.38 -13.21
CA PHE A 333 20.55 -1.87 -11.85
C PHE A 333 19.57 -0.71 -11.65
N PRO A 334 18.89 -0.59 -10.49
CA PRO A 334 17.82 0.37 -10.30
C PRO A 334 18.29 1.81 -10.53
N THR A 335 19.51 2.15 -10.14
CA THR A 335 20.02 3.51 -10.20
C THR A 335 21.49 3.53 -10.61
N ARG A 336 21.93 4.61 -11.27
CA ARG A 336 23.33 4.90 -11.59
C ARG A 336 23.68 6.34 -11.25
N ILE A 337 24.96 6.61 -11.02
CA ILE A 337 25.46 7.98 -10.88
C ILE A 337 25.37 8.69 -12.24
N SER A 338 24.79 9.89 -12.24
CA SER A 338 24.73 10.80 -13.39
C SER A 338 25.96 11.72 -13.40
N HIS A 339 26.20 12.40 -12.27
CA HIS A 339 27.32 13.31 -12.04
C HIS A 339 27.52 13.58 -10.54
N ARG A 340 28.59 14.29 -10.20
CA ARG A 340 28.86 14.84 -8.88
C ARG A 340 28.68 16.34 -8.86
N THR A 341 28.12 16.86 -7.77
CA THR A 341 27.92 18.30 -7.56
C THR A 341 28.25 18.67 -6.13
N VAL A 342 28.84 19.85 -5.94
CA VAL A 342 29.01 20.42 -4.60
C VAL A 342 27.67 20.99 -4.14
N VAL A 343 27.13 20.43 -3.06
CA VAL A 343 26.00 20.98 -2.32
C VAL A 343 26.57 21.84 -1.19
N ASP A 344 26.25 23.12 -1.17
CA ASP A 344 26.77 24.08 -0.20
C ASP A 344 25.63 24.77 0.58
N PRO A 345 25.42 24.39 1.86
CA PRO A 345 24.45 25.05 2.73
C PRO A 345 24.84 26.48 3.12
N LYS A 346 26.03 26.97 2.74
CA LYS A 346 26.56 28.31 3.07
C LYS A 346 26.57 28.60 4.57
N GLY A 347 26.89 27.58 5.37
CA GLY A 347 26.87 27.66 6.83
C GLY A 347 25.48 27.55 7.47
N ARG A 348 24.40 27.41 6.70
CA ARG A 348 23.06 27.12 7.25
C ARG A 348 23.07 25.72 7.86
N SER A 349 22.75 25.66 9.15
CA SER A 349 22.58 24.39 9.88
C SER A 349 21.11 23.97 9.86
N ALA A 350 20.88 22.66 9.67
CA ALA A 350 19.61 22.00 9.89
C ALA A 350 19.32 21.77 11.38
N TRP A 351 20.33 21.91 12.24
CA TRP A 351 20.19 21.78 13.69
C TRP A 351 19.91 23.13 14.33
N LEU A 352 18.90 23.17 15.19
CA LEU A 352 18.53 24.32 16.01
C LEU A 352 19.68 24.67 16.97
N PRO A 353 19.98 25.98 17.15
CA PRO A 353 21.02 26.42 18.07
C PRO A 353 20.57 26.29 19.53
N SER A 354 21.52 26.15 20.45
CA SER A 354 21.29 25.98 21.91
C SER A 354 20.44 27.07 22.57
N LYS A 355 20.32 28.26 21.96
CA LYS A 355 19.46 29.35 22.42
C LYS A 355 17.96 29.02 22.36
N VAL A 356 17.56 28.04 21.55
CA VAL A 356 16.17 27.60 21.47
C VAL A 356 15.90 26.62 22.62
N LYS A 357 15.37 27.14 23.73
CA LYS A 357 15.12 26.33 24.94
C LYS A 357 14.20 25.16 24.64
N ASN A 358 14.47 24.03 25.31
CA ASN A 358 13.66 22.81 25.29
C ASN A 358 13.53 22.14 23.90
N LYS A 359 14.47 22.39 22.98
CA LYS A 359 14.50 21.80 21.64
C LYS A 359 15.89 21.27 21.29
N GLY A 360 16.03 19.96 21.19
CA GLY A 360 17.29 19.31 20.83
C GLY A 360 18.43 19.51 21.83
N LEU A 361 19.66 19.31 21.35
CA LEU A 361 20.92 19.47 22.11
C LEU A 361 21.68 20.76 21.77
N GLY A 362 21.14 21.59 20.88
CA GLY A 362 21.84 22.78 20.36
C GLY A 362 22.93 22.49 19.33
N GLU A 363 23.07 21.22 18.91
CA GLU A 363 23.97 20.72 17.88
C GLU A 363 23.43 19.41 17.28
N CYS A 364 24.16 18.82 16.34
CA CYS A 364 23.83 17.53 15.75
C CYS A 364 23.74 16.42 16.81
N VAL A 365 22.58 15.74 16.90
CA VAL A 365 22.36 14.69 17.91
C VAL A 365 23.42 13.58 17.83
N TRP A 366 23.79 13.16 16.61
CA TRP A 366 24.78 12.10 16.41
C TRP A 366 26.21 12.55 16.73
N ARG A 367 26.52 13.85 16.53
CA ARG A 367 27.81 14.45 16.94
C ARG A 367 27.91 14.52 18.46
N ALA A 368 26.85 15.00 19.12
CA ALA A 368 26.78 15.10 20.58
C ALA A 368 26.95 13.74 21.30
N HIS A 369 26.67 12.63 20.60
CA HIS A 369 26.88 11.28 21.08
C HIS A 369 28.17 10.60 20.59
N GLY A 370 29.01 11.30 19.84
CA GLY A 370 30.32 10.79 19.42
C GLY A 370 30.26 9.75 18.29
N ALA A 371 29.22 9.78 17.45
CA ALA A 371 29.17 8.95 16.24
C ALA A 371 30.15 9.46 15.17
N TRP A 372 30.27 10.79 15.05
CA TRP A 372 31.10 11.49 14.08
C TRP A 372 31.52 12.87 14.61
N ASP A 373 32.47 13.52 13.94
CA ASP A 373 32.89 14.90 14.18
C ASP A 373 33.38 15.59 12.89
N TRP A 374 33.57 16.91 12.94
CA TRP A 374 34.19 17.69 11.86
C TRP A 374 35.66 17.97 12.17
N ASP A 375 36.55 17.56 11.27
CA ASP A 375 37.98 17.90 11.37
C ASP A 375 38.22 19.28 10.75
N SER A 376 38.49 20.27 11.60
CA SER A 376 38.76 21.65 11.19
C SER A 376 40.06 21.81 10.38
N THR A 377 40.99 20.86 10.49
CA THR A 377 42.29 20.90 9.81
C THR A 377 42.15 20.40 8.39
N THR A 378 41.54 19.23 8.22
CA THR A 378 41.32 18.62 6.90
C THR A 378 40.07 19.14 6.20
N LYS A 379 39.21 19.89 6.91
CA LYS A 379 37.90 20.37 6.45
C LYS A 379 37.04 19.21 5.92
N ALA A 380 37.01 18.12 6.66
CA ALA A 380 36.31 16.91 6.28
C ALA A 380 35.56 16.29 7.49
N PRO A 381 34.44 15.58 7.24
CA PRO A 381 33.78 14.81 8.28
C PRO A 381 34.59 13.57 8.65
N LYS A 382 34.60 13.23 9.94
CA LYS A 382 35.32 12.09 10.52
C LYS A 382 34.37 11.21 11.32
N VAL A 383 34.19 9.97 10.88
CA VAL A 383 33.44 8.95 11.64
C VAL A 383 34.26 8.53 12.86
N LEU A 384 33.69 8.64 14.05
CA LEU A 384 34.34 8.30 15.32
C LEU A 384 34.02 6.87 15.77
N SER A 385 32.81 6.37 15.46
CA SER A 385 32.37 5.01 15.79
C SER A 385 31.64 4.38 14.61
N LYS A 386 32.27 3.41 13.95
CA LYS A 386 31.72 2.77 12.74
C LYS A 386 30.51 1.89 13.02
N ASN A 387 30.46 1.24 14.18
CA ASN A 387 29.37 0.36 14.61
C ASN A 387 28.36 1.07 15.51
N TYR A 388 28.34 2.41 15.55
CA TYR A 388 27.52 3.19 16.47
C TYR A 388 26.04 2.77 16.43
N PHE A 389 25.50 2.55 15.24
CA PHE A 389 24.09 2.18 15.05
C PHE A 389 23.81 0.67 15.09
N GLU A 390 24.80 -0.15 15.46
CA GLU A 390 24.68 -1.60 15.59
C GLU A 390 24.67 -2.08 17.04
N VAL A 391 24.97 -1.19 17.99
CA VAL A 391 25.11 -1.53 19.41
C VAL A 391 24.33 -0.57 20.32
N ASP A 392 23.96 -1.07 21.49
CA ASP A 392 23.28 -0.31 22.54
C ASP A 392 24.28 0.60 23.27
N HIS A 393 23.89 1.84 23.60
CA HIS A 393 24.69 2.80 24.38
C HIS A 393 24.06 3.14 25.73
N ARG A 394 23.01 2.43 26.15
CA ARG A 394 22.43 2.60 27.49
C ARG A 394 23.38 2.13 28.58
N PRO A 395 23.38 2.80 29.74
CA PRO A 395 24.08 2.33 30.93
C PRO A 395 23.77 0.87 31.27
N GLY A 396 24.79 0.03 31.35
CA GLY A 396 24.70 -1.40 31.66
C GLY A 396 24.43 -2.32 30.46
N ARG A 397 24.30 -1.78 29.24
CA ARG A 397 24.09 -2.56 27.99
C ARG A 397 25.10 -2.20 26.90
N GLU A 398 26.09 -1.36 27.20
CA GLU A 398 27.00 -0.76 26.24
C GLU A 398 27.70 -1.82 25.37
N GLY A 399 27.68 -1.61 24.06
CA GLY A 399 28.33 -2.50 23.09
C GLY A 399 27.56 -3.78 22.79
N THR A 400 26.40 -4.01 23.42
CA THR A 400 25.54 -5.16 23.11
C THR A 400 24.88 -4.96 21.73
N PRO A 401 24.90 -5.96 20.82
CA PRO A 401 24.24 -5.85 19.52
C PRO A 401 22.73 -5.61 19.64
N ILE A 402 22.21 -4.65 18.86
CA ILE A 402 20.77 -4.37 18.75
C ILE A 402 20.20 -4.94 17.45
N GLU A 403 18.93 -5.30 17.46
CA GLU A 403 18.20 -5.75 16.26
C GLU A 403 16.80 -5.12 16.24
N TRP A 404 16.46 -4.48 15.12
CA TRP A 404 15.27 -3.62 15.02
C TRP A 404 13.95 -4.33 15.33
N TYR A 405 13.69 -5.48 14.72
CA TYR A 405 12.43 -6.19 14.90
C TYR A 405 12.22 -6.63 16.35
N ARG A 406 13.25 -7.25 16.93
CA ARG A 406 13.23 -7.82 18.29
C ARG A 406 13.19 -6.74 19.36
N ASP A 407 14.09 -5.76 19.29
CA ASP A 407 14.36 -4.85 20.40
C ASP A 407 13.49 -3.60 20.40
N PHE A 408 12.92 -3.20 19.24
CA PHE A 408 12.23 -1.91 19.10
C PHE A 408 10.84 -2.03 18.46
N TYR A 409 10.74 -2.72 17.32
CA TYR A 409 9.48 -2.84 16.57
C TYR A 409 8.40 -3.59 17.37
N ALA A 410 8.69 -4.83 17.79
CA ALA A 410 7.71 -5.65 18.50
C ALA A 410 7.27 -5.05 19.86
N PRO A 411 8.16 -4.47 20.70
CA PRO A 411 7.74 -3.75 21.89
C PRO A 411 6.80 -2.58 21.62
N PHE A 412 7.05 -1.78 20.57
CA PHE A 412 6.15 -0.70 20.17
C PHE A 412 4.78 -1.24 19.73
N LEU A 413 4.75 -2.25 18.86
CA LEU A 413 3.50 -2.88 18.41
C LEU A 413 2.66 -3.36 19.59
N LYS A 414 3.31 -3.93 20.61
CA LYS A 414 2.65 -4.33 21.86
C LYS A 414 2.02 -3.11 22.57
N ARG A 415 2.79 -2.04 22.81
CA ARG A 415 2.27 -0.83 23.49
C ARG A 415 1.10 -0.21 22.72
N PHE A 416 1.24 -0.08 21.39
CA PHE A 416 0.21 0.48 20.54
C PHE A 416 -1.06 -0.38 20.58
N SER A 417 -0.93 -1.69 20.34
CA SER A 417 -2.07 -2.62 20.33
C SER A 417 -2.78 -2.67 21.69
N ASP A 418 -2.05 -2.72 22.80
CA ASP A 418 -2.63 -2.66 24.15
C ASP A 418 -3.44 -1.36 24.37
N ARG A 419 -2.98 -0.24 23.81
CA ARG A 419 -3.66 1.06 23.96
C ARG A 419 -4.94 1.16 23.14
N VAL A 420 -4.90 0.78 21.87
CA VAL A 420 -6.06 0.94 20.95
C VAL A 420 -7.13 -0.13 21.16
N SER A 421 -6.75 -1.31 21.68
CA SER A 421 -7.69 -2.41 21.94
C SER A 421 -8.30 -2.38 23.35
N ARG A 422 -7.88 -1.47 24.22
CA ARG A 422 -8.26 -1.45 25.66
C ARG A 422 -9.76 -1.57 25.92
N LYS A 423 -10.60 -0.90 25.12
CA LYS A 423 -12.08 -0.95 25.24
C LYS A 423 -12.71 -2.07 24.41
N THR A 424 -12.02 -2.52 23.35
CA THR A 424 -12.51 -3.55 22.43
C THR A 424 -11.42 -4.60 22.16
N PRO A 425 -11.21 -5.56 23.09
CA PRO A 425 -10.11 -6.54 22.95
C PRO A 425 -10.24 -7.49 21.74
N ARG A 426 -11.40 -7.50 21.08
CA ARG A 426 -11.68 -8.32 19.89
C ARG A 426 -11.14 -7.69 18.60
N HIS A 427 -10.65 -6.45 18.65
CA HIS A 427 -10.11 -5.77 17.47
C HIS A 427 -8.85 -6.42 16.95
N PHE A 428 -8.74 -6.39 15.62
CA PHE A 428 -7.60 -6.91 14.90
C PHE A 428 -6.44 -5.93 14.96
N CYS A 429 -5.23 -6.48 15.07
CA CYS A 429 -3.98 -5.73 14.94
C CYS A 429 -3.34 -6.11 13.60
N PHE A 430 -3.46 -5.25 12.60
CA PHE A 430 -2.86 -5.47 11.27
C PHE A 430 -1.38 -5.11 11.35
N VAL A 431 -0.50 -6.04 11.00
CA VAL A 431 0.95 -5.88 11.14
C VAL A 431 1.66 -6.24 9.85
N GLU A 432 2.54 -5.35 9.41
CA GLU A 432 3.40 -5.53 8.25
C GLU A 432 4.89 -5.53 8.62
N PRO A 433 5.78 -6.11 7.81
CA PRO A 433 7.22 -5.94 7.95
C PRO A 433 7.68 -4.63 7.26
N ILE A 434 9.00 -4.35 7.30
CA ILE A 434 9.58 -3.34 6.41
C ILE A 434 9.21 -3.69 4.95
N PRO A 435 8.84 -2.70 4.10
CA PRO A 435 8.53 -2.94 2.70
C PRO A 435 9.61 -3.78 2.00
N ASN A 436 9.17 -4.70 1.14
CA ASN A 436 10.02 -5.65 0.40
C ASN A 436 10.81 -6.65 1.28
N GLU A 437 10.69 -6.63 2.61
CA GLU A 437 11.19 -7.71 3.49
C GLU A 437 10.13 -8.80 3.71
N PHE A 438 10.59 -9.99 4.10
CA PHE A 438 9.70 -10.99 4.67
C PHE A 438 9.73 -10.86 6.19
N MET A 439 8.56 -11.02 6.81
CA MET A 439 8.44 -11.03 8.27
C MET A 439 9.42 -12.06 8.86
N PRO A 440 10.27 -11.71 9.84
CA PRO A 440 11.06 -12.71 10.55
C PRO A 440 10.18 -13.59 11.43
N PRO A 441 10.64 -14.82 11.79
CA PRO A 441 9.92 -15.66 12.73
C PRO A 441 9.60 -14.90 14.02
N TRP A 442 8.33 -14.86 14.38
CA TRP A 442 7.88 -14.22 15.60
C TRP A 442 7.20 -15.26 16.43
N ILE A 443 7.91 -16.08 17.17
CA ILE A 443 7.36 -17.30 17.78
C ILE A 443 7.09 -17.10 19.27
N ASP A 444 6.16 -17.88 19.83
CA ASP A 444 6.01 -18.00 21.27
C ASP A 444 7.14 -18.89 21.83
N ASN A 445 7.45 -18.77 23.13
CA ASN A 445 8.67 -19.30 23.77
C ASN A 445 8.76 -20.86 23.89
N ASP A 446 8.58 -21.61 22.79
CA ASP A 446 8.97 -23.03 22.71
C ASP A 446 10.40 -23.18 22.13
N SER A 447 11.29 -23.76 22.94
CA SER A 447 12.69 -24.06 22.63
C SER A 447 12.94 -24.77 21.28
N LYS A 448 12.03 -25.64 20.82
CA LYS A 448 12.19 -26.37 19.56
C LYS A 448 11.90 -25.49 18.35
N GLU A 449 10.84 -24.69 18.42
CA GLU A 449 10.46 -23.75 17.37
C GLU A 449 11.53 -22.67 17.19
N VAL A 450 12.11 -22.18 18.30
CA VAL A 450 13.21 -21.20 18.28
C VAL A 450 14.43 -21.72 17.54
N SER A 451 14.81 -22.97 17.78
CA SER A 451 15.98 -23.57 17.12
C SER A 451 15.78 -23.70 15.60
N GLN A 452 14.55 -23.99 15.16
CA GLN A 452 14.21 -24.06 13.74
C GLN A 452 14.11 -22.68 13.11
N ALA A 453 13.46 -21.74 13.79
CA ALA A 453 13.33 -20.35 13.37
C ALA A 453 14.69 -19.71 13.09
N ARG A 454 15.69 -19.92 13.96
CA ARG A 454 17.06 -19.39 13.78
C ARG A 454 17.80 -19.94 12.55
N ARG A 455 17.34 -21.04 11.94
CA ARG A 455 17.94 -21.65 10.73
C ARG A 455 17.34 -21.11 9.43
N GLN A 456 16.31 -20.27 9.51
CA GLN A 456 15.66 -19.70 8.34
C GLN A 456 16.64 -18.87 7.48
N LYS A 457 16.37 -18.77 6.17
CA LYS A 457 17.18 -18.01 5.20
C LYS A 457 16.35 -17.07 4.32
N TYR A 458 15.05 -16.96 4.56
CA TYR A 458 14.14 -16.19 3.73
C TYR A 458 14.01 -14.73 4.19
N ALA A 459 14.08 -14.48 5.50
CA ALA A 459 13.96 -13.17 6.13
C ALA A 459 15.28 -12.75 6.83
N THR A 460 15.29 -11.55 7.42
CA THR A 460 16.40 -11.10 8.28
C THR A 460 16.69 -12.11 9.41
N LYS A 461 17.97 -12.27 9.79
CA LYS A 461 18.42 -13.28 10.76
C LYS A 461 18.11 -12.86 12.21
N THR A 462 16.82 -12.81 12.53
CA THR A 462 16.31 -12.54 13.87
C THR A 462 15.16 -13.48 14.21
N VAL A 463 14.82 -13.52 15.50
CA VAL A 463 13.62 -14.14 16.04
C VAL A 463 13.02 -13.15 17.01
N ILE A 464 11.74 -12.84 16.82
CA ILE A 464 11.00 -11.96 17.74
C ILE A 464 10.42 -12.82 18.85
N GLU A 465 10.80 -12.50 20.09
CA GLU A 465 10.42 -13.24 21.31
C GLU A 465 9.39 -12.48 22.17
N THR A 466 9.22 -11.17 21.91
CA THR A 466 8.16 -10.35 22.54
C THR A 466 6.79 -10.97 22.23
N LYS A 467 5.88 -11.07 23.21
CA LYS A 467 4.53 -11.60 22.94
C LYS A 467 3.86 -10.81 21.81
N ARG A 468 3.30 -11.52 20.82
CA ARG A 468 2.52 -10.91 19.74
C ARG A 468 1.29 -10.15 20.29
N PRO A 469 0.82 -9.11 19.58
CA PRO A 469 -0.54 -8.59 19.75
C PRO A 469 -1.58 -9.72 19.69
N ASP A 470 -2.59 -9.65 20.53
CA ASP A 470 -3.74 -10.54 20.43
C ASP A 470 -4.54 -10.20 19.15
N ASN A 471 -5.12 -11.22 18.49
CA ASN A 471 -5.83 -11.08 17.21
C ASN A 471 -5.00 -10.43 16.07
N LEU A 472 -3.72 -10.78 15.98
CA LEU A 472 -2.84 -10.33 14.90
C LEU A 472 -3.35 -10.78 13.52
N VAL A 473 -3.32 -9.87 12.56
CA VAL A 473 -3.53 -10.12 11.13
C VAL A 473 -2.25 -9.72 10.39
N PHE A 474 -1.73 -10.61 9.54
CA PHE A 474 -0.58 -10.30 8.71
C PHE A 474 -1.00 -9.39 7.55
N GLY A 475 -0.51 -8.15 7.53
CA GLY A 475 -0.95 -7.06 6.66
C GLY A 475 0.06 -6.60 5.60
N PRO A 476 0.81 -7.46 4.88
CA PRO A 476 1.91 -7.00 4.02
C PRO A 476 1.42 -6.22 2.79
N HIS A 477 2.34 -5.48 2.17
CA HIS A 477 2.10 -4.79 0.89
C HIS A 477 2.73 -5.53 -0.28
N PHE A 478 2.22 -5.24 -1.49
CA PHE A 478 2.83 -5.70 -2.72
C PHE A 478 2.70 -4.66 -3.84
N TYR A 479 3.84 -4.35 -4.47
CA TYR A 479 3.89 -3.57 -5.71
C TYR A 479 4.81 -4.24 -6.72
N ASP A 480 4.46 -4.13 -8.01
CA ASP A 480 5.42 -4.41 -9.08
C ASP A 480 6.47 -3.30 -9.11
N LEU A 481 7.59 -3.54 -8.42
CA LEU A 481 8.68 -2.58 -8.32
C LEU A 481 9.25 -2.17 -9.68
N ASN A 482 9.17 -3.01 -10.72
CA ASN A 482 9.66 -2.65 -12.04
C ASN A 482 8.73 -1.62 -12.70
N VAL A 483 7.42 -1.85 -12.68
CA VAL A 483 6.42 -0.91 -13.24
C VAL A 483 6.36 0.37 -12.40
N LEU A 484 6.36 0.23 -11.07
CA LEU A 484 6.33 1.33 -10.11
C LEU A 484 7.51 2.30 -10.34
N PHE A 485 8.73 1.74 -10.44
CA PHE A 485 9.95 2.52 -10.56
C PHE A 485 10.13 3.11 -11.96
N SER A 486 9.95 2.32 -13.02
CA SER A 486 10.18 2.74 -14.41
C SER A 486 9.03 3.56 -15.01
N LYS A 487 7.83 3.48 -14.41
CA LYS A 487 6.58 4.02 -14.98
C LYS A 487 6.34 3.53 -16.42
N HIS A 488 6.71 2.28 -16.68
CA HIS A 488 6.61 1.65 -17.99
C HIS A 488 6.10 0.22 -17.86
N HIS A 489 5.19 -0.16 -18.76
CA HIS A 489 4.75 -1.54 -18.95
C HIS A 489 4.62 -1.83 -20.44
N SER A 490 4.96 -3.06 -20.83
CA SER A 490 4.79 -3.53 -22.20
C SER A 490 4.53 -5.04 -22.19
N PHE A 491 5.17 -5.80 -23.05
CA PHE A 491 4.96 -7.25 -23.13
C PHE A 491 5.78 -8.04 -22.10
N MET A 492 6.63 -7.40 -21.29
CA MET A 492 7.53 -8.07 -20.35
C MET A 492 7.34 -7.54 -18.93
N SER A 493 7.33 -8.45 -17.95
CA SER A 493 7.40 -8.14 -16.52
C SER A 493 8.57 -8.83 -15.85
N VAL A 494 8.96 -8.31 -14.69
CA VAL A 494 10.17 -8.69 -13.97
C VAL A 494 9.81 -9.15 -12.56
N ASN A 495 10.38 -10.27 -12.13
CA ASN A 495 10.30 -10.72 -10.73
C ASN A 495 11.40 -10.04 -9.90
N VAL A 496 11.15 -8.78 -9.51
CA VAL A 496 12.11 -7.99 -8.72
C VAL A 496 12.35 -8.63 -7.35
N GLN A 497 11.30 -9.17 -6.70
CA GLN A 497 11.44 -9.90 -5.43
C GLN A 497 12.44 -11.05 -5.51
N GLY A 498 12.42 -11.79 -6.63
CA GLY A 498 13.35 -12.87 -6.92
C GLY A 498 14.75 -12.38 -7.24
N LEU A 499 14.88 -11.36 -8.10
CA LEU A 499 16.18 -10.78 -8.48
C LEU A 499 16.94 -10.25 -7.27
N SER A 500 16.25 -9.51 -6.38
CA SER A 500 16.84 -8.97 -5.16
C SER A 500 17.29 -10.05 -4.17
N ARG A 501 16.94 -11.31 -4.42
CA ARG A 501 17.31 -12.48 -3.62
C ARG A 501 18.17 -13.47 -4.41
N GLY A 502 18.86 -13.00 -5.45
CA GLY A 502 19.83 -13.78 -6.22
C GLY A 502 19.23 -14.71 -7.28
N MET A 503 17.98 -14.50 -7.69
CA MET A 503 17.40 -15.25 -8.82
C MET A 503 18.19 -14.95 -10.11
N PHE A 504 18.52 -16.00 -10.85
CA PHE A 504 19.14 -15.85 -12.17
C PHE A 504 18.22 -15.07 -13.13
N ILE A 505 18.76 -14.04 -13.79
CA ILE A 505 17.97 -13.03 -14.53
C ILE A 505 16.99 -13.62 -15.54
N LEU A 506 17.37 -14.64 -16.31
CA LEU A 506 16.47 -15.23 -17.32
C LEU A 506 15.26 -15.97 -16.71
N LYS A 507 15.33 -16.35 -15.42
CA LYS A 507 14.19 -16.92 -14.68
C LYS A 507 13.27 -15.85 -14.09
N ALA A 508 13.71 -14.59 -14.09
CA ALA A 508 12.96 -13.47 -13.55
C ALA A 508 12.16 -12.70 -14.62
N LEU A 509 12.30 -13.04 -15.91
CA LEU A 509 11.58 -12.37 -17.01
C LEU A 509 10.34 -13.16 -17.42
N TYR A 510 9.22 -12.47 -17.56
CA TYR A 510 7.91 -13.05 -17.87
C TYR A 510 7.28 -12.29 -19.03
N PHE A 511 6.80 -13.01 -20.05
CA PHE A 511 6.33 -12.41 -21.31
C PHE A 511 4.84 -12.64 -21.57
N GLY A 512 4.10 -11.55 -21.76
CA GLY A 512 2.66 -11.49 -22.01
C GLY A 512 1.78 -11.64 -20.77
N ALA A 513 0.50 -11.27 -20.89
CA ALA A 513 -0.48 -11.23 -19.80
C ALA A 513 -0.55 -12.51 -18.94
N ARG A 514 -0.48 -13.69 -19.56
CA ARG A 514 -0.50 -14.97 -18.83
C ARG A 514 0.73 -15.15 -17.95
N ALA A 515 1.91 -14.79 -18.46
CA ALA A 515 3.15 -14.89 -17.71
C ALA A 515 3.23 -13.79 -16.64
N LEU A 516 2.69 -12.59 -16.90
CA LEU A 516 2.52 -11.53 -15.91
C LEU A 516 1.69 -12.00 -14.70
N ARG A 517 0.50 -12.59 -14.93
CA ARG A 517 -0.29 -13.19 -13.82
C ARG A 517 0.51 -14.25 -13.08
N LYS A 518 1.25 -15.11 -13.78
CA LYS A 518 2.12 -16.13 -13.16
C LYS A 518 3.24 -15.50 -12.30
N ASN A 519 3.81 -14.38 -12.74
CA ASN A 519 4.83 -13.63 -11.99
C ASN A 519 4.23 -13.10 -10.67
N TYR A 520 3.13 -12.35 -10.75
CA TYR A 520 2.47 -11.79 -9.57
C TYR A 520 1.98 -12.88 -8.62
N ARG A 521 1.38 -13.96 -9.15
CA ARG A 521 0.93 -15.10 -8.35
C ARG A 521 2.08 -15.71 -7.54
N LEU A 522 3.26 -15.83 -8.13
CA LEU A 522 4.44 -16.36 -7.46
C LEU A 522 4.94 -15.41 -6.36
N GLN A 523 5.07 -14.12 -6.65
CA GLN A 523 5.59 -13.15 -5.69
C GLN A 523 4.65 -12.95 -4.49
N LEU A 524 3.34 -12.84 -4.73
CA LEU A 524 2.32 -12.81 -3.68
C LEU A 524 2.28 -14.14 -2.91
N GLY A 525 2.34 -15.27 -3.61
CA GLY A 525 2.38 -16.59 -2.98
C GLY A 525 3.58 -16.78 -2.06
N ASN A 526 4.75 -16.21 -2.40
CA ASN A 526 5.92 -16.19 -1.52
C ASN A 526 5.66 -15.37 -0.26
N ILE A 527 5.05 -14.19 -0.37
CA ILE A 527 4.71 -13.34 0.79
C ILE A 527 3.81 -14.12 1.77
N ILE A 528 2.74 -14.73 1.27
CA ILE A 528 1.81 -15.51 2.11
C ILE A 528 2.48 -16.74 2.71
N LYS A 529 3.25 -17.48 1.90
CA LYS A 529 3.99 -18.66 2.35
C LYS A 529 4.97 -18.32 3.48
N TYR A 530 5.76 -17.28 3.32
CA TYR A 530 6.76 -16.91 4.33
C TYR A 530 6.10 -16.26 5.55
N GLY A 531 5.03 -15.47 5.38
CA GLY A 531 4.22 -14.99 6.50
C GLY A 531 3.70 -16.13 7.38
N LYS A 532 3.13 -17.18 6.77
CA LYS A 532 2.72 -18.41 7.48
C LYS A 532 3.88 -19.14 8.15
N ALA A 533 5.05 -19.20 7.51
CA ALA A 533 6.23 -19.81 8.11
C ALA A 533 6.75 -19.03 9.33
N SER A 534 6.51 -17.71 9.39
CA SER A 534 6.97 -16.82 10.46
C SER A 534 5.98 -16.66 11.59
N LEU A 535 4.69 -16.63 11.26
CA LEU A 535 3.58 -16.31 12.17
C LEU A 535 2.72 -17.55 12.51
N GLY A 536 2.83 -18.62 11.73
CA GLY A 536 2.03 -19.83 11.89
C GLY A 536 0.75 -19.81 11.04
N GLU A 537 0.23 -21.00 10.74
CA GLU A 537 -0.95 -21.18 9.86
C GLU A 537 -2.26 -20.63 10.44
N HIS A 538 -2.30 -20.35 11.74
CA HIS A 538 -3.50 -19.83 12.41
C HIS A 538 -3.68 -18.32 12.25
N VAL A 539 -2.65 -17.60 11.78
CA VAL A 539 -2.69 -16.16 11.54
C VAL A 539 -3.20 -15.87 10.13
N PRO A 540 -4.33 -15.15 9.97
CA PRO A 540 -4.83 -14.77 8.66
C PRO A 540 -3.96 -13.68 8.03
N ALA A 541 -4.02 -13.58 6.70
CA ALA A 541 -3.34 -12.55 5.94
C ALA A 541 -4.34 -11.72 5.11
N LEU A 542 -4.03 -10.44 4.97
CA LEU A 542 -4.72 -9.50 4.08
C LEU A 542 -3.67 -8.58 3.47
N ILE A 543 -3.67 -8.41 2.15
CA ILE A 543 -2.75 -7.46 1.50
C ILE A 543 -3.24 -6.04 1.78
N GLY A 544 -2.57 -5.32 2.67
CA GLY A 544 -2.98 -3.98 3.13
C GLY A 544 -2.91 -2.93 2.02
N GLU A 545 -2.00 -3.11 1.08
CA GLU A 545 -1.81 -2.17 -0.01
C GLU A 545 -1.24 -2.85 -1.26
N VAL A 546 -1.89 -2.58 -2.39
CA VAL A 546 -1.51 -3.09 -3.71
C VAL A 546 -2.21 -2.30 -4.80
N GLY A 547 -1.50 -1.94 -5.86
CA GLY A 547 -2.08 -1.15 -6.94
C GLY A 547 -1.14 -0.96 -8.11
N ILE A 548 -1.55 -0.12 -9.05
CA ILE A 548 -0.75 0.24 -10.23
C ILE A 548 -0.72 1.76 -10.39
N PRO A 549 0.40 2.30 -10.88
CA PRO A 549 0.40 3.67 -11.38
C PRO A 549 -0.39 3.74 -12.70
N TYR A 550 -1.27 4.72 -12.83
CA TYR A 550 -2.00 4.98 -14.08
C TYR A 550 -1.19 5.81 -15.07
N ASP A 551 -0.19 6.57 -14.59
CA ASP A 551 0.63 7.50 -15.37
C ASP A 551 1.77 6.80 -16.15
N ILE A 552 1.68 5.49 -16.31
CA ILE A 552 2.64 4.68 -17.08
C ILE A 552 2.66 5.04 -18.57
N ASN A 553 3.74 4.64 -19.25
CA ASN A 553 3.87 4.77 -20.71
C ASN A 553 3.69 6.21 -21.19
N GLY A 554 4.20 7.16 -20.40
CA GLY A 554 4.13 8.59 -20.72
C GLY A 554 2.71 9.13 -20.75
N ARG A 555 1.80 8.61 -19.89
CA ARG A 555 0.41 9.07 -19.78
C ARG A 555 -0.41 8.90 -21.06
N LYS A 556 0.00 8.02 -21.98
CA LYS A 556 -0.69 7.79 -23.27
C LYS A 556 -2.19 7.53 -23.12
N ALA A 557 -2.57 6.74 -22.10
CA ALA A 557 -3.96 6.41 -21.82
C ALA A 557 -4.84 7.66 -21.64
N TYR A 558 -4.28 8.77 -21.12
CA TYR A 558 -5.03 9.98 -20.83
C TYR A 558 -5.37 10.74 -22.10
N ALA A 559 -4.50 10.67 -23.11
CA ALA A 559 -4.73 11.31 -24.40
C ALA A 559 -5.65 10.48 -25.31
N THR A 560 -5.66 9.15 -25.16
CA THR A 560 -6.36 8.26 -26.09
C THR A 560 -7.60 7.57 -25.52
N GLY A 561 -7.75 7.53 -24.19
CA GLY A 561 -8.75 6.73 -23.50
C GLY A 561 -8.44 5.23 -23.50
N ASP A 562 -7.28 4.82 -24.02
CA ASP A 562 -6.84 3.42 -24.11
C ASP A 562 -6.06 3.03 -22.85
N TYR A 563 -6.78 2.48 -21.88
CA TYR A 563 -6.23 1.99 -20.60
C TYR A 563 -5.88 0.49 -20.62
N ASP A 564 -5.65 -0.11 -21.78
CA ASP A 564 -5.41 -1.56 -21.89
C ASP A 564 -4.18 -2.04 -21.08
N ASP A 565 -3.09 -1.26 -21.03
CA ASP A 565 -1.88 -1.62 -20.27
C ASP A 565 -2.19 -1.63 -18.75
N GLN A 566 -2.88 -0.60 -18.27
CA GLN A 566 -3.33 -0.49 -16.88
C GLN A 566 -4.32 -1.62 -16.54
N ARG A 567 -5.25 -1.92 -17.45
CA ARG A 567 -6.21 -3.01 -17.31
C ARG A 567 -5.53 -4.37 -17.22
N GLU A 568 -4.49 -4.62 -18.04
CA GLU A 568 -3.72 -5.87 -17.99
C GLU A 568 -3.01 -6.03 -16.64
N LEU A 569 -2.34 -4.99 -16.16
CA LEU A 569 -1.65 -4.99 -14.86
C LEU A 569 -2.63 -5.20 -13.71
N MET A 570 -3.71 -4.41 -13.65
CA MET A 570 -4.72 -4.49 -12.59
C MET A 570 -5.41 -5.85 -12.59
N HIS A 571 -5.74 -6.39 -13.77
CA HIS A 571 -6.33 -7.71 -13.87
C HIS A 571 -5.37 -8.79 -13.34
N ALA A 572 -4.11 -8.76 -13.76
CA ALA A 572 -3.11 -9.72 -13.30
C ALA A 572 -2.87 -9.65 -11.79
N LEU A 573 -2.87 -8.45 -11.20
CA LEU A 573 -2.72 -8.26 -9.75
C LEU A 573 -3.89 -8.87 -8.98
N ILE A 574 -5.13 -8.46 -9.30
CA ILE A 574 -6.32 -8.98 -8.61
C ILE A 574 -6.42 -10.49 -8.77
N SER A 575 -6.19 -11.00 -9.98
CA SER A 575 -6.24 -12.45 -10.20
C SER A 575 -5.11 -13.22 -9.52
N ALA A 576 -3.95 -12.61 -9.29
CA ALA A 576 -2.89 -13.21 -8.49
C ALA A 576 -3.23 -13.27 -7.00
N MET A 577 -3.99 -12.31 -6.47
CA MET A 577 -4.51 -12.35 -5.10
C MET A 577 -5.61 -13.39 -4.96
N GLU A 578 -6.53 -13.43 -5.92
CA GLU A 578 -7.57 -14.46 -6.04
C GLU A 578 -6.93 -15.86 -6.09
N ASP A 579 -5.90 -16.07 -6.92
CA ASP A 579 -5.17 -17.35 -7.03
C ASP A 579 -4.52 -17.81 -5.72
N ASN A 580 -4.18 -16.87 -4.82
CA ASN A 580 -3.59 -17.16 -3.51
C ASN A 580 -4.63 -17.17 -2.37
N MET A 581 -5.92 -16.99 -2.68
CA MET A 581 -7.04 -16.92 -1.72
C MET A 581 -6.81 -15.88 -0.61
N VAL A 582 -6.22 -14.73 -0.95
CA VAL A 582 -5.93 -13.66 0.01
C VAL A 582 -6.79 -12.43 -0.24
N GLY A 583 -7.35 -11.87 0.83
CA GLY A 583 -8.05 -10.58 0.78
C GLY A 583 -7.10 -9.42 0.55
N PHE A 584 -7.62 -8.27 0.12
CA PHE A 584 -6.79 -7.12 -0.24
C PHE A 584 -7.53 -5.79 -0.15
N THR A 585 -6.77 -4.71 -0.01
CA THR A 585 -7.22 -3.33 -0.20
C THR A 585 -6.41 -2.66 -1.31
N LEU A 586 -7.08 -2.28 -2.41
CA LEU A 586 -6.42 -1.65 -3.55
C LEU A 586 -5.96 -0.23 -3.20
N TRP A 587 -4.78 0.18 -3.67
CA TRP A 587 -4.29 1.55 -3.59
C TRP A 587 -4.61 2.28 -4.91
N ASN A 588 -5.47 3.30 -4.92
CA ASN A 588 -6.36 3.77 -3.83
C ASN A 588 -7.72 4.28 -4.37
N TYR A 589 -8.64 4.71 -3.50
CA TYR A 589 -9.81 5.50 -3.88
C TYR A 589 -9.67 6.92 -3.33
N ASN A 590 -9.47 7.89 -4.22
CA ASN A 590 -9.31 9.31 -3.91
C ASN A 590 -10.20 10.14 -4.86
N PRO A 591 -11.33 10.67 -4.37
CA PRO A 591 -12.22 11.49 -5.19
C PRO A 591 -11.62 12.86 -5.58
N ASP A 592 -10.52 13.28 -4.94
CA ASP A 592 -9.78 14.48 -5.30
C ASP A 592 -8.71 14.23 -6.37
N ASN A 593 -8.55 12.98 -6.85
CA ASN A 593 -7.57 12.69 -7.90
C ASN A 593 -7.86 13.50 -9.17
N ARG A 594 -6.79 14.00 -9.79
CA ARG A 594 -6.80 14.70 -11.08
C ARG A 594 -5.75 14.10 -12.00
N VAL A 595 -5.97 14.17 -13.30
CA VAL A 595 -5.04 13.59 -14.29
C VAL A 595 -3.72 14.37 -14.36
N GLU A 596 -3.78 15.67 -14.08
CA GLU A 596 -2.62 16.56 -14.12
C GLU A 596 -1.62 16.24 -13.01
N TYR A 597 -2.13 16.07 -11.78
CA TYR A 597 -1.33 16.02 -10.55
C TYR A 597 -1.51 14.73 -9.74
N GLY A 598 -2.29 13.78 -10.24
CA GLY A 598 -2.61 12.55 -9.54
C GLY A 598 -3.44 12.81 -8.28
N ASP A 599 -3.06 12.18 -7.18
CA ASP A 599 -3.72 12.30 -5.88
C ASP A 599 -3.34 13.58 -5.12
N GLY A 600 -2.47 14.43 -5.69
CA GLY A 600 -2.01 15.68 -5.11
C GLY A 600 -0.76 15.55 -4.22
N TRP A 601 -0.30 14.32 -3.97
CA TRP A 601 0.88 14.01 -3.16
C TRP A 601 2.00 13.44 -4.03
N ASN A 602 3.13 14.16 -4.13
CA ASN A 602 4.34 13.72 -4.85
C ASN A 602 4.11 13.21 -6.30
N GLN A 603 3.07 13.72 -6.97
CA GLN A 603 2.63 13.28 -8.30
C GLN A 603 2.29 11.78 -8.38
N GLU A 604 1.86 11.17 -7.28
CA GLU A 604 1.35 9.80 -7.30
C GLU A 604 0.00 9.73 -8.00
N ASP A 605 -0.18 8.74 -8.86
CA ASP A 605 -1.42 8.56 -9.61
C ASP A 605 -1.84 7.09 -9.61
N PHE A 606 -2.36 6.66 -8.46
CA PHE A 606 -2.80 5.29 -8.19
C PHE A 606 -4.32 5.16 -8.06
N SER A 607 -5.05 6.27 -8.08
CA SER A 607 -6.44 6.20 -7.71
C SER A 607 -7.27 5.41 -8.74
N VAL A 608 -8.28 4.68 -8.30
CA VAL A 608 -9.19 3.95 -9.22
C VAL A 608 -10.24 4.87 -9.82
N ILE A 609 -10.22 6.15 -9.45
CA ILE A 609 -11.17 7.17 -9.88
C ILE A 609 -10.44 8.50 -10.15
N ASN A 610 -11.02 9.32 -11.01
CA ASN A 610 -10.76 10.75 -11.11
C ASN A 610 -11.98 11.51 -10.58
N GLY A 611 -11.75 12.66 -9.94
CA GLY A 611 -12.83 13.43 -9.35
C GLY A 611 -13.88 13.92 -10.34
N ASP A 612 -15.09 14.16 -9.83
CA ASP A 612 -16.27 14.52 -10.63
C ASP A 612 -16.29 15.98 -11.12
N LYS A 613 -15.38 16.84 -10.63
CA LYS A 613 -15.35 18.28 -10.90
C LYS A 613 -14.36 18.63 -12.02
N GLU A 614 -14.94 19.04 -13.15
CA GLU A 614 -14.38 19.62 -14.38
C GLU A 614 -13.61 18.69 -15.36
N GLU A 615 -14.25 18.43 -16.51
CA GLU A 615 -13.58 18.12 -17.78
C GLU A 615 -13.60 19.38 -18.66
N LYS A 616 -12.44 19.82 -19.15
CA LYS A 616 -12.39 20.65 -20.36
C LYS A 616 -12.54 19.72 -21.57
N PRO A 617 -13.50 19.95 -22.48
CA PRO A 617 -13.57 19.22 -23.73
C PRO A 617 -12.25 19.37 -24.52
N GLY A 618 -11.55 18.25 -24.75
CA GLY A 618 -10.44 18.18 -25.72
C GLY A 618 -9.01 17.89 -25.22
N VAL A 619 -8.78 17.59 -23.93
CA VAL A 619 -7.41 17.29 -23.42
C VAL A 619 -7.27 15.94 -22.71
N ILE A 620 -8.33 15.42 -22.08
CA ILE A 620 -8.29 14.14 -21.33
C ILE A 620 -9.45 13.25 -21.79
N MET A 621 -9.12 12.02 -22.17
CA MET A 621 -10.07 10.99 -22.58
C MET A 621 -10.32 10.03 -21.42
N GLN A 622 -11.60 9.78 -21.12
CA GLN A 622 -12.01 8.77 -20.15
C GLN A 622 -11.69 7.35 -20.64
N ASP A 623 -11.66 6.39 -19.71
CA ASP A 623 -11.49 4.98 -20.05
C ASP A 623 -12.64 4.49 -20.94
N TYR A 624 -12.30 4.05 -22.16
CA TYR A 624 -13.29 3.59 -23.14
C TYR A 624 -14.15 2.43 -22.64
N ALA A 625 -13.64 1.60 -21.72
CA ALA A 625 -14.41 0.48 -21.20
C ALA A 625 -15.48 0.93 -20.21
N ASN A 626 -15.26 2.04 -19.50
CA ASN A 626 -16.20 2.64 -18.56
C ASN A 626 -17.15 3.65 -19.22
N GLN A 627 -16.86 4.08 -20.44
CA GLN A 627 -17.68 5.03 -21.21
C GLN A 627 -19.20 4.72 -21.26
N PRO A 628 -19.67 3.45 -21.34
CA PRO A 628 -21.09 3.13 -21.26
C PRO A 628 -21.76 3.51 -19.94
N HIS A 629 -20.97 3.65 -18.87
CA HIS A 629 -21.42 4.00 -17.52
C HIS A 629 -21.06 5.44 -17.14
N ALA A 630 -20.57 6.27 -18.07
CA ALA A 630 -20.09 7.62 -17.79
C ALA A 630 -21.17 8.56 -17.20
N ASN A 631 -22.44 8.31 -17.52
CA ASN A 631 -23.58 9.09 -17.02
C ASN A 631 -24.14 8.58 -15.68
N ASP A 632 -23.66 7.44 -15.18
CA ASP A 632 -24.06 6.90 -13.90
C ASP A 632 -23.10 7.40 -12.81
N GLU A 633 -23.63 8.11 -11.81
CA GLU A 633 -22.83 8.65 -10.71
C GLU A 633 -22.05 7.60 -9.94
N LEU A 634 -22.48 6.33 -9.98
CA LEU A 634 -21.80 5.22 -9.30
C LEU A 634 -20.52 4.76 -10.02
N TYR A 635 -20.35 5.10 -11.31
CA TYR A 635 -19.22 4.63 -12.11
C TYR A 635 -18.45 5.78 -12.78
N ARG A 636 -19.02 6.99 -12.79
CA ARG A 636 -18.39 8.19 -13.35
C ARG A 636 -16.98 8.42 -12.78
N GLY A 637 -16.06 8.78 -13.67
CA GLY A 637 -14.64 9.03 -13.36
C GLY A 637 -13.83 7.76 -13.06
N GLY A 638 -14.46 6.59 -13.01
CA GLY A 638 -13.80 5.31 -12.74
C GLY A 638 -12.79 4.93 -13.82
N ARG A 639 -11.66 4.37 -13.38
CA ARG A 639 -10.55 3.91 -14.23
C ARG A 639 -10.41 2.40 -14.10
N VAL A 640 -10.36 1.69 -15.23
CA VAL A 640 -10.25 0.21 -15.33
C VAL A 640 -11.26 -0.55 -14.45
N LEU A 641 -12.43 0.05 -14.23
CA LEU A 641 -13.51 -0.56 -13.44
C LEU A 641 -13.98 -1.90 -14.01
N ASP A 642 -13.79 -2.12 -15.32
CA ASP A 642 -14.15 -3.37 -16.00
C ASP A 642 -13.30 -4.57 -15.61
N VAL A 643 -12.22 -4.37 -14.86
CA VAL A 643 -11.51 -5.44 -14.19
C VAL A 643 -11.50 -5.28 -12.68
N ILE A 644 -11.74 -4.10 -12.11
CA ILE A 644 -11.85 -3.96 -10.65
C ILE A 644 -13.17 -4.55 -10.14
N ILE A 645 -14.29 -4.24 -10.80
CA ILE A 645 -15.62 -4.69 -10.44
C ILE A 645 -15.84 -6.09 -11.03
N ARG A 646 -15.66 -7.14 -10.24
CA ARG A 646 -15.71 -8.53 -10.72
C ARG A 646 -16.42 -9.46 -9.74
N PRO A 647 -16.96 -10.61 -10.20
CA PRO A 647 -17.64 -11.53 -9.30
C PRO A 647 -16.64 -12.22 -8.38
N TYR A 648 -17.07 -12.46 -7.14
CA TYR A 648 -16.31 -13.25 -6.18
C TYR A 648 -17.23 -13.82 -5.09
N ALA A 649 -16.86 -14.98 -4.55
CA ALA A 649 -17.53 -15.55 -3.39
C ALA A 649 -17.14 -14.77 -2.14
N VAL A 650 -18.10 -14.12 -1.48
CA VAL A 650 -17.83 -13.22 -0.35
C VAL A 650 -17.96 -13.96 0.98
N LYS A 651 -19.09 -14.64 1.18
CA LYS A 651 -19.39 -15.43 2.38
C LYS A 651 -19.42 -16.89 1.94
N ILE A 652 -18.39 -17.64 2.28
CA ILE A 652 -18.16 -18.99 1.77
C ILE A 652 -18.51 -20.00 2.86
N ALA A 653 -19.48 -20.86 2.56
CA ALA A 653 -19.88 -21.97 3.41
C ALA A 653 -18.83 -23.11 3.37
N GLY A 654 -17.60 -22.84 3.82
CA GLY A 654 -16.48 -23.72 3.59
C GLY A 654 -15.12 -23.04 3.41
N ARG A 655 -14.14 -23.78 2.88
CA ARG A 655 -12.80 -23.27 2.56
C ARG A 655 -12.60 -23.15 1.04
N PRO A 656 -12.18 -21.99 0.52
CA PRO A 656 -11.95 -21.81 -0.91
C PRO A 656 -10.76 -22.66 -1.39
N LEU A 657 -10.88 -23.22 -2.58
CA LEU A 657 -9.84 -23.99 -3.28
C LEU A 657 -9.37 -23.28 -4.55
N ARG A 658 -10.30 -22.66 -5.28
CA ARG A 658 -10.04 -21.98 -6.55
C ARG A 658 -11.06 -20.87 -6.77
N SER A 659 -10.59 -19.74 -7.28
CA SER A 659 -11.41 -18.64 -7.78
C SER A 659 -10.76 -18.14 -9.08
N ASP A 660 -11.49 -18.14 -10.18
CA ASP A 660 -10.96 -17.72 -11.48
C ASP A 660 -12.04 -17.00 -12.28
N TRP A 661 -11.69 -15.85 -12.84
CA TRP A 661 -12.59 -15.03 -13.64
C TRP A 661 -11.90 -14.53 -14.90
N ASP A 662 -12.51 -14.73 -16.07
CA ASP A 662 -12.01 -14.22 -17.34
C ASP A 662 -12.82 -12.97 -17.77
N PRO A 663 -12.22 -11.76 -17.76
CA PRO A 663 -12.91 -10.52 -18.13
C PRO A 663 -13.34 -10.47 -19.61
N ARG A 664 -12.77 -11.33 -20.46
CA ARG A 664 -13.11 -11.39 -21.89
C ARG A 664 -14.43 -12.12 -22.09
N THR A 665 -14.62 -13.26 -21.41
CA THR A 665 -15.81 -14.11 -21.55
C THR A 665 -16.84 -13.88 -20.45
N LEU A 666 -16.47 -13.17 -19.37
CA LEU A 666 -17.25 -13.02 -18.14
C LEU A 666 -17.60 -14.36 -17.48
N LYS A 667 -16.77 -15.38 -17.71
CA LYS A 667 -16.88 -16.67 -17.04
C LYS A 667 -16.24 -16.60 -15.66
N TYR A 668 -16.99 -16.95 -14.63
CA TYR A 668 -16.50 -17.11 -13.25
C TYR A 668 -16.56 -18.58 -12.85
N GLU A 669 -15.48 -19.09 -12.27
CA GLU A 669 -15.39 -20.43 -11.72
C GLU A 669 -14.91 -20.38 -10.27
N PHE A 670 -15.64 -21.06 -9.38
CA PHE A 670 -15.32 -21.12 -7.96
C PHE A 670 -15.42 -22.56 -7.44
N GLU A 671 -14.43 -22.99 -6.66
CA GLU A 671 -14.40 -24.30 -6.01
C GLU A 671 -14.09 -24.12 -4.52
N TRP A 672 -14.79 -24.86 -3.67
CA TRP A 672 -14.59 -24.83 -2.22
C TRP A 672 -14.92 -26.19 -1.59
N THR A 673 -14.48 -26.40 -0.34
CA THR A 673 -14.86 -27.57 0.46
C THR A 673 -15.82 -27.20 1.57
N SER A 674 -16.67 -28.12 2.01
CA SER A 674 -17.43 -27.95 3.27
C SER A 674 -16.47 -27.75 4.46
N GLN A 675 -16.98 -27.09 5.51
CA GLN A 675 -16.17 -26.77 6.70
C GLN A 675 -16.07 -27.94 7.67
N ASP A 676 -17.14 -28.72 7.82
CA ASP A 676 -17.19 -29.95 8.62
C ASP A 676 -17.31 -31.20 7.75
N ARG A 677 -17.35 -32.36 8.42
CA ARG A 677 -17.50 -33.65 7.75
C ARG A 677 -18.90 -33.82 7.18
N VAL A 678 -18.95 -34.47 6.03
CA VAL A 678 -20.17 -34.93 5.38
C VAL A 678 -21.10 -35.64 6.37
N GLY A 679 -22.36 -35.21 6.41
CA GLY A 679 -23.43 -35.85 7.20
C GLY A 679 -23.72 -35.24 8.58
N GLU A 680 -22.96 -34.25 9.03
CA GLU A 680 -23.29 -33.49 10.25
C GLU A 680 -24.51 -32.57 10.03
N LYS A 681 -25.34 -32.40 11.06
CA LYS A 681 -26.48 -31.47 11.01
C LYS A 681 -25.97 -30.02 11.02
N GLN A 682 -25.90 -29.41 9.85
CA GLN A 682 -25.52 -28.01 9.67
C GLN A 682 -26.74 -27.11 9.45
N SER A 683 -26.63 -25.85 9.85
CA SER A 683 -27.63 -24.83 9.52
C SER A 683 -27.63 -24.53 8.02
N ASP A 684 -28.75 -24.03 7.48
CA ASP A 684 -28.83 -23.63 6.07
C ASP A 684 -27.79 -22.56 5.72
N LYS A 685 -27.52 -21.62 6.64
CA LYS A 685 -26.50 -20.58 6.44
C LYS A 685 -25.09 -21.18 6.34
N LEU A 686 -24.73 -22.15 7.19
CA LEU A 686 -23.44 -22.85 7.12
C LEU A 686 -23.25 -23.67 5.83
N ARG A 687 -24.32 -23.86 5.05
CA ARG A 687 -24.29 -24.52 3.74
C ARG A 687 -24.49 -23.58 2.56
N THR A 688 -24.70 -22.29 2.82
CA THR A 688 -25.00 -21.28 1.79
C THR A 688 -23.83 -20.35 1.56
N THR A 689 -23.22 -20.49 0.38
CA THR A 689 -22.22 -19.54 -0.14
C THR A 689 -22.95 -18.38 -0.83
N GLU A 690 -22.55 -17.15 -0.53
CA GLU A 690 -23.06 -15.92 -1.15
C GLU A 690 -21.98 -15.31 -2.05
N VAL A 691 -22.33 -15.12 -3.33
CA VAL A 691 -21.41 -14.66 -4.38
C VAL A 691 -21.90 -13.33 -4.92
N PHE A 692 -21.02 -12.33 -4.93
CA PHE A 692 -21.29 -11.04 -5.56
C PHE A 692 -21.23 -11.21 -7.09
N ILE A 693 -22.29 -10.81 -7.79
CA ILE A 693 -22.40 -10.85 -9.25
C ILE A 693 -22.67 -9.43 -9.74
N PRO A 694 -21.66 -8.70 -10.25
CA PRO A 694 -21.77 -7.28 -10.50
C PRO A 694 -22.72 -6.94 -11.64
N LYS A 695 -23.70 -6.07 -11.39
CA LYS A 695 -24.60 -5.56 -12.44
C LYS A 695 -23.83 -4.91 -13.59
N TYR A 696 -22.71 -4.24 -13.28
CA TYR A 696 -21.76 -3.67 -14.23
C TYR A 696 -21.37 -4.62 -15.39
N HIS A 697 -21.32 -5.94 -15.13
CA HIS A 697 -21.03 -6.95 -16.15
C HIS A 697 -22.21 -7.84 -16.53
N TYR A 698 -23.12 -8.08 -15.59
CA TYR A 698 -24.11 -9.17 -15.69
C TYR A 698 -25.56 -8.67 -15.80
N GLU A 699 -25.79 -7.39 -16.10
CA GLU A 699 -27.15 -6.84 -16.32
C GLU A 699 -27.93 -7.59 -17.42
N GLY A 700 -27.23 -8.15 -18.42
CA GLY A 700 -27.83 -8.98 -19.48
C GLY A 700 -28.24 -10.40 -19.05
N GLY A 701 -28.14 -10.74 -17.76
CA GLY A 701 -28.47 -12.03 -17.18
C GLY A 701 -27.30 -13.00 -17.05
N ILE A 702 -27.53 -14.10 -16.33
CA ILE A 702 -26.52 -15.13 -16.01
C ILE A 702 -27.03 -16.55 -16.32
N LYS A 703 -26.09 -17.45 -16.60
CA LYS A 703 -26.26 -18.90 -16.61
C LYS A 703 -25.42 -19.48 -15.48
N VAL A 704 -26.06 -20.25 -14.59
CA VAL A 704 -25.41 -20.80 -13.39
C VAL A 704 -25.40 -22.32 -13.48
N LYS A 705 -24.25 -22.93 -13.20
CA LYS A 705 -24.08 -24.37 -13.04
C LYS A 705 -23.45 -24.63 -11.68
N VAL A 706 -24.06 -25.51 -10.90
CA VAL A 706 -23.54 -25.97 -9.61
C VAL A 706 -23.29 -27.48 -9.68
N SER A 707 -22.24 -27.98 -9.02
CA SER A 707 -21.97 -29.42 -8.92
C SER A 707 -23.02 -30.18 -8.14
N ASP A 708 -23.63 -29.51 -7.17
CA ASP A 708 -24.57 -30.06 -6.22
C ASP A 708 -25.40 -28.94 -5.59
N GLY A 709 -26.48 -29.33 -4.90
CA GLY A 709 -27.35 -28.40 -4.22
C GLY A 709 -28.23 -27.56 -5.16
N ASP A 710 -28.71 -26.44 -4.64
CA ASP A 710 -29.58 -25.51 -5.33
C ASP A 710 -28.96 -24.12 -5.34
N TRP A 711 -29.44 -23.26 -6.24
CA TRP A 711 -29.03 -21.86 -6.29
C TRP A 711 -30.22 -20.93 -6.57
N SER A 712 -30.10 -19.68 -6.14
CA SER A 712 -31.01 -18.58 -6.47
C SER A 712 -30.23 -17.29 -6.68
N TYR A 713 -30.72 -16.41 -7.54
CA TYR A 713 -30.06 -15.14 -7.84
C TYR A 713 -31.02 -13.98 -7.59
N ASP A 714 -30.55 -12.99 -6.83
CA ASP A 714 -31.21 -11.71 -6.61
C ASP A 714 -30.43 -10.62 -7.36
N ALA A 715 -31.03 -10.10 -8.43
CA ALA A 715 -30.37 -9.15 -9.32
C ALA A 715 -30.22 -7.76 -8.68
N ASP A 716 -31.19 -7.33 -7.86
CA ASP A 716 -31.18 -6.04 -7.19
C ASP A 716 -30.11 -6.01 -6.10
N LEU A 717 -29.95 -7.13 -5.38
CA LEU A 717 -28.88 -7.32 -4.41
C LEU A 717 -27.53 -7.70 -5.05
N GLN A 718 -27.46 -7.90 -6.37
CA GLN A 718 -26.26 -8.40 -7.06
C GLN A 718 -25.70 -9.69 -6.41
N THR A 719 -26.57 -10.59 -5.95
CA THR A 719 -26.21 -11.71 -5.06
C THR A 719 -26.72 -13.05 -5.56
N LEU A 720 -25.79 -13.97 -5.80
CA LEU A 720 -26.06 -15.37 -6.08
C LEU A 720 -25.87 -16.19 -4.79
N TYR A 721 -26.92 -16.90 -4.39
CA TYR A 721 -26.90 -17.84 -3.27
C TYR A 721 -26.70 -19.25 -3.81
N VAL A 722 -25.74 -19.98 -3.27
CA VAL A 722 -25.50 -21.40 -3.59
C VAL A 722 -25.55 -22.21 -2.31
N ARG A 723 -26.59 -23.02 -2.17
CA ARG A 723 -26.76 -23.92 -1.02
C ARG A 723 -26.34 -25.33 -1.41
N HIS A 724 -25.17 -25.75 -0.95
CA HIS A 724 -24.61 -27.06 -1.27
C HIS A 724 -25.27 -28.20 -0.47
N LYS A 725 -25.12 -29.45 -0.92
CA LYS A 725 -25.62 -30.66 -0.25
C LYS A 725 -24.71 -31.06 0.92
N ALA A 726 -25.27 -31.38 2.10
CA ALA A 726 -24.49 -31.74 3.29
C ALA A 726 -23.67 -33.03 3.13
N GLU A 727 -24.06 -33.88 2.19
CA GLU A 727 -23.40 -35.14 1.88
C GLU A 727 -22.26 -35.03 0.86
N VAL A 728 -22.02 -33.83 0.32
CA VAL A 728 -20.96 -33.56 -0.66
C VAL A 728 -19.88 -32.73 0.02
N TYR A 729 -18.61 -33.10 -0.14
CA TYR A 729 -17.49 -32.36 0.48
C TYR A 729 -16.87 -31.29 -0.43
N ARG A 730 -16.86 -31.50 -1.75
CA ARG A 730 -16.27 -30.59 -2.73
C ARG A 730 -17.34 -30.04 -3.64
N HIS A 731 -17.36 -28.72 -3.78
CA HIS A 731 -18.37 -27.99 -4.50
C HIS A 731 -17.75 -27.16 -5.60
N ARG A 732 -18.50 -26.94 -6.68
CA ARG A 732 -18.11 -26.12 -7.80
C ARG A 732 -19.28 -25.29 -8.29
N LEU A 733 -18.99 -24.03 -8.58
CA LEU A 733 -19.87 -23.07 -9.21
C LEU A 733 -19.23 -22.59 -10.51
N VAL A 734 -20.04 -22.48 -11.56
CA VAL A 734 -19.69 -21.80 -12.81
C VAL A 734 -20.79 -20.80 -13.16
N VAL A 735 -20.42 -19.54 -13.37
CA VAL A 735 -21.32 -18.47 -13.84
C VAL A 735 -20.83 -17.99 -15.21
N GLU A 736 -21.75 -17.91 -16.17
CA GLU A 736 -21.49 -17.51 -17.55
C GLU A 736 -22.54 -16.51 -18.03
N VAL A 737 -22.21 -15.66 -19.01
CA VAL A 737 -23.22 -14.84 -19.69
C VAL A 737 -23.95 -15.64 -20.79
N PRO A 738 -25.21 -15.32 -21.13
CA PRO A 738 -25.97 -16.10 -22.09
C PRO A 738 -25.38 -16.19 -23.50
N ASN A 739 -24.72 -15.13 -23.98
CA ASN A 739 -24.15 -15.00 -25.32
C ASN A 739 -22.71 -14.43 -25.29
N VAL A 740 -21.73 -15.32 -25.16
CA VAL A 740 -20.30 -14.97 -25.10
C VAL A 740 -19.80 -14.35 -26.42
N GLY A 741 -20.26 -14.86 -27.57
CA GLY A 741 -19.85 -14.33 -28.88
C GLY A 741 -20.20 -12.86 -29.08
N ARG A 742 -21.43 -12.46 -28.70
CA ARG A 742 -21.86 -11.06 -28.71
C ARG A 742 -21.00 -10.19 -27.80
N ARG A 743 -20.73 -10.65 -26.58
CA ARG A 743 -19.85 -9.95 -25.61
C ARG A 743 -18.45 -9.70 -26.17
N LEU A 744 -17.85 -10.71 -26.80
CA LEU A 744 -16.53 -10.60 -27.41
C LEU A 744 -16.49 -9.59 -28.55
N LEU A 745 -17.53 -9.59 -29.40
CA LEU A 745 -17.68 -8.60 -30.47
C LEU A 745 -17.85 -7.17 -29.92
N GLU A 746 -18.75 -6.95 -28.95
CA GLU A 746 -18.97 -5.63 -28.34
C GLU A 746 -17.70 -5.09 -27.67
N ARG A 747 -16.94 -5.96 -26.99
CA ARG A 747 -15.64 -5.58 -26.40
C ARG A 747 -14.66 -5.13 -27.47
N LEU A 748 -14.60 -5.87 -28.58
CA LEU A 748 -13.70 -5.56 -29.68
C LEU A 748 -14.07 -4.24 -30.37
N GLU A 749 -15.35 -4.05 -30.68
CA GLU A 749 -15.86 -2.82 -31.30
C GLU A 749 -15.55 -1.58 -30.47
N ARG A 750 -15.76 -1.65 -29.14
CA ARG A 750 -15.39 -0.54 -28.23
C ARG A 750 -13.90 -0.24 -28.24
N ARG A 751 -13.06 -1.28 -28.19
CA ARG A 751 -11.59 -1.12 -28.25
C ARG A 751 -11.14 -0.44 -29.55
N ARG A 752 -11.82 -0.69 -30.66
CA ARG A 752 -11.50 -0.07 -31.96
C ARG A 752 -11.77 1.44 -31.97
N LEU A 753 -12.68 1.95 -31.13
CA LEU A 753 -13.01 3.38 -31.06
C LEU A 753 -11.83 4.26 -30.62
N VAL A 754 -10.94 3.72 -29.78
CA VAL A 754 -9.75 4.45 -29.27
C VAL A 754 -8.47 4.15 -30.05
N ARG A 755 -8.53 3.28 -31.07
CA ARG A 755 -7.39 2.94 -31.92
C ARG A 755 -7.43 3.71 -33.24
N PRO A 756 -6.28 4.13 -33.80
CA PRO A 756 -6.24 4.82 -35.09
C PRO A 756 -6.94 4.01 -36.19
N SER A 757 -7.70 4.69 -37.06
CA SER A 757 -8.47 4.05 -38.15
C SER A 757 -7.61 3.26 -39.16
N LYS A 758 -6.32 3.59 -39.27
CA LYS A 758 -5.33 2.90 -40.13
C LYS A 758 -4.54 1.79 -39.41
N PHE A 759 -4.91 1.41 -38.19
CA PHE A 759 -4.25 0.31 -37.49
C PHE A 759 -4.52 -1.02 -38.24
N PRO A 760 -3.52 -1.88 -38.51
CA PRO A 760 -3.67 -3.04 -39.40
C PRO A 760 -4.83 -3.99 -39.03
N LEU A 761 -5.11 -4.16 -37.73
CA LEU A 761 -6.22 -4.99 -37.26
C LEU A 761 -7.60 -4.33 -37.45
N ASN A 762 -7.67 -3.00 -37.52
CA ASN A 762 -8.91 -2.26 -37.81
C ASN A 762 -9.34 -2.40 -39.28
N LEU A 763 -8.46 -2.91 -40.16
CA LEU A 763 -8.77 -3.22 -41.56
C LEU A 763 -9.48 -4.59 -41.71
N LEU A 764 -9.46 -5.43 -40.68
CA LEU A 764 -10.15 -6.72 -40.66
C LEU A 764 -11.58 -6.55 -40.13
N SER A 765 -12.51 -7.42 -40.55
CA SER A 765 -13.83 -7.47 -39.90
C SER A 765 -13.69 -7.86 -38.42
N PRO A 766 -14.54 -7.36 -37.50
CA PRO A 766 -14.48 -7.71 -36.08
C PRO A 766 -14.51 -9.23 -35.82
N SER A 767 -15.31 -9.97 -36.60
CA SER A 767 -15.38 -11.43 -36.51
C SER A 767 -14.10 -12.11 -36.98
N THR A 768 -13.43 -11.60 -38.02
CA THR A 768 -12.13 -12.10 -38.47
C THR A 768 -11.02 -11.84 -37.45
N GLU A 769 -10.99 -10.65 -36.84
CA GLU A 769 -10.02 -10.36 -35.78
C GLU A 769 -10.26 -11.24 -34.54
N LEU A 770 -11.52 -11.45 -34.15
CA LEU A 770 -11.85 -12.33 -33.03
C LEU A 770 -11.38 -13.78 -33.29
N ALA A 771 -11.63 -14.31 -34.50
CA ALA A 771 -11.14 -15.62 -34.89
C ALA A 771 -9.60 -15.72 -34.89
N LEU A 772 -8.89 -14.64 -35.23
CA LEU A 772 -7.43 -14.55 -35.13
C LEU A 772 -6.92 -14.46 -33.69
N GLN A 773 -7.67 -13.83 -32.77
CA GLN A 773 -7.33 -13.76 -31.35
C GLN A 773 -7.58 -15.09 -30.61
N GLU A 774 -8.50 -15.92 -31.11
CA GLU A 774 -8.75 -17.28 -30.61
C GLU A 774 -7.73 -18.31 -31.12
N LEU A 775 -7.05 -18.03 -32.24
CA LEU A 775 -5.88 -18.79 -32.67
C LEU A 775 -4.74 -18.54 -31.67
N ASP A 776 -4.26 -19.61 -31.04
CA ASP A 776 -3.25 -19.53 -29.97
C ASP A 776 -2.07 -18.65 -30.41
N SER A 777 -1.82 -17.58 -29.64
CA SER A 777 -0.72 -16.64 -29.84
C SER A 777 0.64 -17.32 -30.03
N GLY A 778 0.86 -18.49 -29.42
CA GLY A 778 2.06 -19.30 -29.65
C GLY A 778 2.12 -19.87 -31.06
N LEU A 779 1.00 -20.33 -31.60
CA LEU A 779 0.87 -20.82 -32.98
C LEU A 779 1.06 -19.69 -33.98
N LEU A 780 0.48 -18.50 -33.73
CA LEU A 780 0.64 -17.32 -34.58
C LEU A 780 2.09 -16.83 -34.61
N PHE A 781 2.76 -16.81 -33.46
CA PHE A 781 4.18 -16.46 -33.34
C PHE A 781 5.07 -17.51 -34.05
N ILE A 782 4.78 -18.80 -33.91
CA ILE A 782 5.47 -19.88 -34.64
C ILE A 782 5.22 -19.76 -36.15
N MET A 783 3.99 -19.49 -36.59
CA MET A 783 3.65 -19.29 -38.00
C MET A 783 4.30 -18.04 -38.61
N LEU A 784 4.59 -17.00 -37.82
CA LEU A 784 5.29 -15.81 -38.26
C LEU A 784 6.83 -15.95 -38.16
N LEU A 785 7.35 -16.73 -37.21
CA LEU A 785 8.80 -17.01 -37.09
C LEU A 785 9.30 -18.00 -38.13
N LEU A 786 8.52 -19.02 -38.48
CA LEU A 786 8.93 -20.05 -39.42
C LEU A 786 9.33 -19.48 -40.79
N PRO A 787 8.57 -18.54 -41.40
CA PRO A 787 8.98 -17.86 -42.63
C PRO A 787 10.25 -17.02 -42.45
N ALA A 788 10.41 -16.33 -41.32
CA ALA A 788 11.59 -15.49 -41.06
C ALA A 788 12.86 -16.31 -40.84
N ILE A 789 12.77 -17.43 -40.13
CA ILE A 789 13.86 -18.41 -39.97
C ILE A 789 14.17 -19.08 -41.30
N ALA A 790 13.16 -19.48 -42.07
CA ALA A 790 13.35 -20.07 -43.39
C ALA A 790 14.04 -19.08 -44.36
N LEU A 791 13.67 -17.80 -44.31
CA LEU A 791 14.30 -16.75 -45.10
C LEU A 791 15.75 -16.50 -44.66
N ALA A 792 16.02 -16.45 -43.35
CA ALA A 792 17.37 -16.30 -42.82
C ALA A 792 18.27 -17.49 -43.20
N LEU A 793 17.76 -18.71 -43.12
CA LEU A 793 18.45 -19.93 -43.54
C LEU A 793 18.67 -19.97 -45.06
N ALA A 794 17.72 -19.50 -45.86
CA ALA A 794 17.86 -19.40 -47.32
C ALA A 794 18.92 -18.37 -47.73
N VAL A 795 18.94 -17.21 -47.07
CA VAL A 795 19.97 -16.16 -47.27
C VAL A 795 21.35 -16.65 -46.81
N PHE A 796 21.42 -17.41 -45.72
CA PHE A 796 22.67 -18.01 -45.24
C PHE A 796 23.19 -19.10 -46.18
N ALA A 797 22.29 -19.94 -46.72
CA ALA A 797 22.63 -20.97 -47.71
C ALA A 797 23.06 -20.39 -49.07
N GLN A 798 22.53 -19.23 -49.47
CA GLN A 798 22.98 -18.51 -50.66
C GLN A 798 24.35 -17.85 -50.51
N ARG A 799 24.81 -17.55 -49.29
CA ARG A 799 26.16 -17.02 -49.02
C ARG A 799 27.25 -18.10 -48.90
N LEU A 800 26.85 -19.37 -48.84
CA LEU A 800 27.73 -20.53 -48.74
C LEU A 800 27.90 -21.29 -50.08
N ARG A 801 27.29 -20.77 -51.16
CA ARG A 801 27.60 -21.11 -52.55
C ARG A 801 28.36 -19.95 -53.17
#